data_AF-A0A935NZD8-F1
#
_entry.id   AF-A0A935NZD8-F1
#
_cell.length_a   1.000
_cell.length_b   1.000
_cell.length_c   1.000
_cell.angle_alpha   90.00
_cell.angle_beta   90.00
_cell.angle_gamma   90.00
#
_symmetry.space_group_name_H-M   'P 1'
#
loop_
_entity.id
_entity.type
_entity.pdbx_description
1 polymer ?
#
loop_
_entity_poly.entity_id
_entity_poly.type
_entity_poly.pdbx_seq_one_letter_code
_entity_poly.pdbx_strand_id
1 'polypeptide(L)'
;MQSTALAMSQDAGPDAAKLTVEKFADGGIACLRFMGTIDESFEGKHLAATIKCETLLLDVGGVKKISSFGIREWVDFITAASKQAGNVVLVECGPKIVDQLNMVANFAGSGRVYSFYAPYRCDYCDAEHRALLTTDRDHEAIKAMKLGSRPCPTCKDAMYFDEDPTSFFSYLLSQDKVELAPDVEAFLAARLNYAVSDVARKLRVDKLIEGRLTYVRLAGDLDASFPREKLADGLEGPVVLDVTGVGRIEPAGAAEWRGLVQMVTPLVEQLTIVGAGPSFVEKLTRRDDLGAKGQVLTISLPYRCGGCGTSRSQLIDVGQSFDVIKVGKVPELRCAHCKAQMEPAASEAVLAAMGSLPRPTVSAELGKIIAELVGRKIEKKKPMAAAAALAATAAMPPPVVRGGGLATGVVSALVALLLVGGGAVAYRLFTGNSKAALGKVTAASEPTRPAWVPAGTTSALGSCGKTADGLVCVGASAPSPVQDDAIEEARDVALDAVAQALAERMTADAWRNAAAVWQATRTAKLAALEANPESSQARREVRQARRAVASLLLASAGGAVSPTPSARYWEEHTNQDGKEVQAFSRFVVPAAAVERLLESYGGSADVAGATVVNLFPLVGWRYPEVTHGAIVISLGAGRLKELGVAEQFLVLEVGGRKVTGTESLARLLPEEISRLQASGGTLELTVQAGDGAARSFKDQIAKKAAPAVARPQGQGGGNPPSTTNVNIWDRAGGDTGRDDPTQ
;
A
#
# COMPACT_ATOMS: atom_id res chain seq x y z
N MET A 1 -8.16 66.20 -32.98
CA MET A 1 -8.52 64.77 -33.02
C MET A 1 -7.28 63.96 -33.40
N GLN A 2 -6.46 63.60 -32.43
CA GLN A 2 -5.35 62.67 -32.57
C GLN A 2 -5.31 61.85 -31.28
N SER A 3 -5.44 60.53 -31.43
CA SER A 3 -5.45 59.58 -30.31
C SER A 3 -4.05 59.04 -30.12
N THR A 4 -3.56 59.13 -28.88
CA THR A 4 -2.19 58.85 -28.45
C THR A 4 -2.03 57.36 -28.16
N ALA A 5 -1.16 56.67 -28.90
CA ALA A 5 -0.69 55.34 -28.56
C ALA A 5 0.53 55.47 -27.61
N LEU A 6 0.36 55.01 -26.37
CA LEU A 6 1.44 54.86 -25.40
C LEU A 6 2.13 53.52 -25.64
N ALA A 7 3.45 53.60 -25.85
CA ALA A 7 4.37 52.48 -25.92
C ALA A 7 4.37 51.71 -24.59
N MET A 8 4.16 50.39 -24.66
CA MET A 8 4.49 49.47 -23.57
C MET A 8 5.80 48.77 -23.92
N SER A 9 6.77 48.98 -23.03
CA SER A 9 8.05 48.30 -22.95
C SER A 9 7.87 46.78 -22.92
N GLN A 10 8.68 46.09 -23.74
CA GLN A 10 8.83 44.64 -23.70
C GLN A 10 9.58 44.26 -22.41
N ASP A 11 8.86 43.72 -21.43
CA ASP A 11 9.46 42.91 -20.38
C ASP A 11 9.81 41.53 -20.97
N ALA A 12 11.12 41.26 -21.08
CA ALA A 12 11.63 39.93 -21.35
C ALA A 12 11.37 39.03 -20.13
N GLY A 13 10.43 38.09 -20.27
CA GLY A 13 10.15 37.05 -19.28
C GLY A 13 11.29 36.01 -19.15
N PRO A 14 11.30 35.23 -18.06
CA PRO A 14 12.44 34.42 -17.64
C PRO A 14 12.74 33.27 -18.62
N ASP A 15 14.02 33.02 -18.87
CA ASP A 15 14.59 32.01 -19.78
C ASP A 15 13.82 30.68 -19.82
N ALA A 16 13.32 30.33 -21.01
CA ALA A 16 12.83 28.99 -21.30
C ALA A 16 14.03 28.02 -21.30
N ALA A 17 14.09 27.12 -20.32
CA ALA A 17 15.17 26.14 -20.22
C ALA A 17 15.33 25.32 -21.53
N LYS A 18 16.55 25.32 -22.09
CA LYS A 18 16.97 24.57 -23.28
C LYS A 18 16.64 23.07 -23.15
N LEU A 19 16.22 22.43 -24.24
CA LEU A 19 15.96 20.99 -24.27
C LEU A 19 17.21 20.19 -23.90
N THR A 20 17.05 19.29 -22.93
CA THR A 20 18.02 18.26 -22.59
C THR A 20 17.40 16.89 -22.84
N VAL A 21 18.15 16.01 -23.50
CA VAL A 21 17.72 14.63 -23.77
C VAL A 21 18.71 13.67 -23.15
N GLU A 22 18.24 12.84 -22.21
CA GLU A 22 19.02 11.76 -21.62
C GLU A 22 18.66 10.42 -22.25
N LYS A 23 19.66 9.55 -22.47
CA LYS A 23 19.47 8.23 -23.08
C LYS A 23 19.93 7.11 -22.16
N PHE A 24 19.01 6.21 -21.85
CA PHE A 24 19.23 4.98 -21.10
C PHE A 24 19.07 3.80 -22.06
N ALA A 25 19.90 2.76 -21.95
CA ALA A 25 19.75 1.56 -22.77
C ALA A 25 20.16 0.31 -21.99
N ASP A 26 19.37 -0.75 -22.13
CA ASP A 26 19.62 -2.06 -21.55
C ASP A 26 19.03 -3.15 -22.45
N GLY A 27 19.88 -4.06 -22.93
CA GLY A 27 19.49 -5.09 -23.89
C GLY A 27 18.82 -4.50 -25.14
N GLY A 28 17.63 -5.01 -25.47
CA GLY A 28 16.79 -4.54 -26.58
C GLY A 28 15.96 -3.29 -26.29
N ILE A 29 16.06 -2.70 -25.10
CA ILE A 29 15.24 -1.57 -24.65
C ILE A 29 16.09 -0.29 -24.59
N ALA A 30 15.60 0.79 -25.16
CA ALA A 30 16.18 2.13 -24.98
C ALA A 30 15.13 3.10 -24.46
N CYS A 31 15.51 4.02 -23.58
CA CYS A 31 14.68 5.11 -23.13
C CYS A 31 15.33 6.46 -23.44
N LEU A 32 14.54 7.38 -23.99
CA LEU A 32 14.88 8.79 -24.16
C LEU A 32 14.03 9.62 -23.22
N ARG A 33 14.67 10.36 -22.33
CA ARG A 33 14.02 11.29 -21.39
C ARG A 33 14.21 12.72 -21.86
N PHE A 34 13.10 13.42 -22.08
CA PHE A 34 13.06 14.79 -22.59
C PHE A 34 12.74 15.77 -21.45
N MET A 35 13.59 16.78 -21.28
CA MET A 35 13.46 17.80 -20.23
C MET A 35 13.67 19.19 -20.79
N GLY A 36 12.72 20.11 -20.61
CA GLY A 36 12.81 21.49 -21.09
C GLY A 36 11.82 21.81 -22.21
N THR A 37 12.21 22.70 -23.13
CA THR A 37 11.34 23.18 -24.22
C THR A 37 11.69 22.51 -25.54
N ILE A 38 10.72 21.91 -26.23
CA ILE A 38 10.89 21.39 -27.59
C ILE A 38 10.57 22.52 -28.57
N ASP A 39 11.58 23.05 -29.23
CA ASP A 39 11.48 24.16 -30.18
C ASP A 39 12.29 23.86 -31.47
N GLU A 40 12.55 24.88 -32.29
CA GLU A 40 13.34 24.77 -33.51
C GLU A 40 14.80 24.33 -33.29
N SER A 41 15.32 24.40 -32.06
CA SER A 41 16.65 23.90 -31.73
C SER A 41 16.70 22.38 -31.54
N PHE A 42 15.54 21.71 -31.55
CA PHE A 42 15.46 20.27 -31.43
C PHE A 42 15.85 19.57 -32.74
N GLU A 43 17.03 18.95 -32.76
CA GLU A 43 17.53 18.17 -33.90
C GLU A 43 16.95 16.75 -33.96
N GLY A 44 15.63 16.65 -34.16
CA GLY A 44 14.88 15.40 -34.10
C GLY A 44 15.42 14.29 -35.03
N LYS A 45 15.80 14.65 -36.26
CA LYS A 45 16.33 13.68 -37.25
C LYS A 45 17.66 13.06 -36.82
N HIS A 46 18.55 13.86 -36.24
CA HIS A 46 19.84 13.38 -35.74
C HIS A 46 19.64 12.44 -34.56
N LEU A 47 18.76 12.80 -33.62
CA LEU A 47 18.45 11.94 -32.48
C LEU A 47 17.82 10.61 -32.92
N ALA A 48 16.86 10.65 -33.85
CA ALA A 48 16.21 9.46 -34.38
C ALA A 48 17.21 8.49 -35.01
N ALA A 49 18.20 8.98 -35.75
CA ALA A 49 19.25 8.14 -36.35
C ALA A 49 20.11 7.36 -35.34
N THR A 50 20.08 7.74 -34.05
CA THR A 50 20.79 7.02 -32.98
C THR A 50 19.99 5.85 -32.41
N ILE A 51 18.75 5.65 -32.81
CA ILE A 51 17.83 4.68 -32.21
C ILE A 51 17.99 3.33 -32.90
N LYS A 52 18.48 2.33 -32.17
CA LYS A 52 18.55 0.95 -32.63
C LYS A 52 18.19 0.04 -31.47
N CYS A 53 16.90 -0.22 -31.31
CA CYS A 53 16.35 -1.01 -30.21
C CYS A 53 15.06 -1.71 -30.64
N GLU A 54 14.69 -2.77 -29.95
CA GLU A 54 13.41 -3.44 -30.14
C GLU A 54 12.27 -2.60 -29.54
N THR A 55 12.44 -2.13 -28.31
CA THR A 55 11.47 -1.26 -27.63
C THR A 55 12.09 0.09 -27.29
N LEU A 56 11.44 1.17 -27.70
CA LEU A 56 11.80 2.55 -27.39
C LEU A 56 10.80 3.14 -26.40
N LEU A 57 11.30 3.61 -25.26
CA LEU A 57 10.55 4.36 -24.26
C LEU A 57 10.81 5.85 -24.43
N LEU A 58 9.77 6.65 -24.44
CA LEU A 58 9.85 8.11 -24.48
C LEU A 58 9.29 8.66 -23.17
N ASP A 59 10.18 9.05 -22.27
CA ASP A 59 9.83 9.76 -21.04
C ASP A 59 9.73 11.26 -21.37
N VAL A 60 8.51 11.76 -21.37
CA VAL A 60 8.17 13.13 -21.76
C VAL A 60 7.66 13.96 -20.57
N GLY A 61 7.85 13.48 -19.33
CA GLY A 61 7.40 14.17 -18.12
C GLY A 61 8.13 15.48 -17.85
N GLY A 62 9.37 15.61 -18.33
CA GLY A 62 10.17 16.82 -18.19
C GLY A 62 9.87 17.89 -19.24
N VAL A 63 9.01 17.64 -20.23
CA VAL A 63 8.69 18.59 -21.29
C VAL A 63 7.80 19.70 -20.74
N LYS A 64 8.32 20.93 -20.73
CA LYS A 64 7.63 22.11 -20.19
C LYS A 64 6.79 22.82 -21.24
N LYS A 65 7.28 22.89 -22.47
CA LYS A 65 6.66 23.63 -23.59
C LYS A 65 7.07 23.01 -24.93
N ILE A 66 6.19 23.12 -25.91
CA ILE A 66 6.46 22.77 -27.30
C ILE A 66 6.08 23.96 -28.19
N SER A 67 6.99 24.44 -29.03
CA SER A 67 6.72 25.51 -30.01
C SER A 67 6.09 24.93 -31.28
N SER A 68 5.41 25.75 -32.09
CA SER A 68 4.82 25.29 -33.35
C SER A 68 5.86 24.72 -34.33
N PHE A 69 7.10 25.22 -34.29
CA PHE A 69 8.22 24.64 -35.04
C PHE A 69 8.68 23.33 -34.40
N GLY A 70 8.79 23.30 -33.06
CA GLY A 70 9.11 22.09 -32.30
C GLY A 70 8.14 20.94 -32.53
N ILE A 71 6.84 21.20 -32.75
CA ILE A 71 5.86 20.17 -33.14
C ILE A 71 6.26 19.47 -34.44
N ARG A 72 6.75 20.21 -35.45
CA ARG A 72 7.15 19.61 -36.73
C ARG A 72 8.39 18.75 -36.56
N GLU A 73 9.41 19.25 -35.88
CA GLU A 73 10.63 18.49 -35.58
C GLU A 73 10.33 17.25 -34.72
N TRP A 74 9.37 17.35 -33.79
CA TRP A 74 8.88 16.20 -33.01
C TRP A 74 8.19 15.15 -33.88
N VAL A 75 7.30 15.56 -34.80
CA VAL A 75 6.62 14.63 -35.72
C VAL A 75 7.62 13.94 -36.65
N ASP A 76 8.63 14.67 -37.13
CA ASP A 76 9.72 14.11 -37.93
C ASP A 76 10.55 13.10 -37.11
N PHE A 77 10.90 13.45 -35.87
CA PHE A 77 11.59 12.57 -34.93
C PHE A 77 10.81 11.28 -34.68
N ILE A 78 9.56 11.37 -34.24
CA ILE A 78 8.77 10.20 -33.84
C ILE A 78 8.49 9.29 -35.03
N THR A 79 8.30 9.86 -36.22
CA THR A 79 8.12 9.09 -37.46
C THR A 79 9.40 8.34 -37.84
N ALA A 80 10.57 8.98 -37.72
CA ALA A 80 11.84 8.33 -37.98
C ALA A 80 12.19 7.27 -36.92
N ALA A 81 11.91 7.56 -35.64
CA ALA A 81 12.12 6.65 -34.52
C ALA A 81 11.22 5.40 -34.62
N SER A 82 9.95 5.58 -35.00
CA SER A 82 8.97 4.51 -35.21
C SER A 82 9.35 3.54 -36.33
N LYS A 83 10.22 3.95 -37.26
CA LYS A 83 10.76 3.06 -38.31
C LYS A 83 11.96 2.24 -37.82
N GLN A 84 12.64 2.69 -36.78
CA GLN A 84 13.88 2.09 -36.27
C GLN A 84 13.64 1.23 -35.02
N ALA A 85 12.60 1.53 -34.25
CA ALA A 85 12.16 0.73 -33.11
C ALA A 85 10.97 -0.18 -33.48
N GLY A 86 10.95 -1.41 -32.98
CA GLY A 86 9.84 -2.34 -33.19
C GLY A 86 8.57 -1.97 -32.41
N ASN A 87 8.73 -1.33 -31.24
CA ASN A 87 7.66 -0.84 -30.39
C ASN A 87 8.05 0.50 -29.76
N VAL A 88 7.12 1.46 -29.72
CA VAL A 88 7.34 2.78 -29.10
C VAL A 88 6.30 2.98 -28.00
N VAL A 89 6.75 3.36 -26.80
CA VAL A 89 5.88 3.59 -25.64
C VAL A 89 6.20 4.94 -25.03
N LEU A 90 5.17 5.78 -24.86
CA LEU A 90 5.28 7.07 -24.20
C LEU A 90 4.90 6.92 -22.72
N VAL A 91 5.72 7.49 -21.84
CA VAL A 91 5.50 7.51 -20.38
C VAL A 91 5.58 8.93 -19.84
N GLU A 92 4.93 9.16 -18.70
CA GLU A 92 4.91 10.45 -17.99
C GLU A 92 4.32 11.59 -18.84
N CYS A 93 3.35 11.31 -19.72
CA CYS A 93 2.74 12.33 -20.58
C CYS A 93 2.05 13.42 -19.76
N GLY A 94 2.67 14.61 -19.65
CA GLY A 94 2.06 15.78 -19.02
C GLY A 94 0.82 16.28 -19.78
N PRO A 95 -0.06 17.10 -19.17
CA PRO A 95 -1.28 17.59 -19.82
C PRO A 95 -1.01 18.23 -21.18
N LYS A 96 0.09 19.00 -21.31
CA LYS A 96 0.49 19.59 -22.59
C LYS A 96 0.84 18.57 -23.68
N ILE A 97 1.40 17.42 -23.30
CA ILE A 97 1.64 16.32 -24.25
C ILE A 97 0.30 15.69 -24.65
N VAL A 98 -0.60 15.47 -23.69
CA VAL A 98 -1.95 14.94 -23.95
C VAL A 98 -2.73 15.87 -24.90
N ASP A 99 -2.64 17.19 -24.70
CA ASP A 99 -3.22 18.18 -25.61
C ASP A 99 -2.69 18.00 -27.05
N GLN A 100 -1.36 17.88 -27.22
CA GLN A 100 -0.77 17.68 -28.55
C GLN A 100 -1.16 16.33 -29.17
N LEU A 101 -1.29 15.26 -28.37
CA LEU A 101 -1.76 13.96 -28.83
C LEU A 101 -3.19 14.03 -29.40
N ASN A 102 -4.05 14.83 -28.75
CA ASN A 102 -5.44 15.02 -29.17
C ASN A 102 -5.56 15.99 -30.37
N MET A 103 -4.69 17.00 -30.47
CA MET A 103 -4.79 18.08 -31.49
C MET A 103 -3.95 17.86 -32.74
N VAL A 104 -2.83 17.14 -32.66
CA VAL A 104 -1.85 17.01 -33.75
C VAL A 104 -1.81 15.58 -34.24
N ALA A 105 -2.14 15.40 -35.53
CA ALA A 105 -2.07 14.11 -36.17
C ALA A 105 -0.64 13.55 -36.12
N ASN A 106 -0.53 12.24 -35.86
CA ASN A 106 0.74 11.51 -35.84
C ASN A 106 1.74 12.00 -34.77
N PHE A 107 1.29 12.73 -33.74
CA PHE A 107 2.16 13.22 -32.66
C PHE A 107 2.84 12.08 -31.87
N ALA A 108 2.21 10.90 -31.80
CA ALA A 108 2.79 9.70 -31.20
C ALA A 108 3.50 8.78 -32.21
N GLY A 109 3.45 9.04 -33.52
CA GLY A 109 3.89 8.07 -34.52
C GLY A 109 3.11 6.75 -34.42
N SER A 110 3.83 5.62 -34.40
CA SER A 110 3.27 4.30 -34.05
C SER A 110 3.28 4.01 -32.54
N GLY A 111 3.64 5.01 -31.72
CA GLY A 111 3.75 4.88 -30.28
C GLY A 111 2.42 4.85 -29.57
N ARG A 112 2.42 4.24 -28.38
CA ARG A 112 1.26 4.15 -27.49
C ARG A 112 1.56 4.79 -26.15
N VAL A 113 0.57 5.44 -25.54
CA VAL A 113 0.72 6.06 -24.22
C VAL A 113 0.47 5.01 -23.13
N TYR A 114 1.48 4.73 -22.32
CA TYR A 114 1.32 3.90 -21.14
C TYR A 114 0.86 4.71 -19.92
N SER A 115 1.37 5.95 -19.77
CA SER A 115 1.07 6.77 -18.60
C SER A 115 1.03 8.26 -18.88
N PHE A 116 0.16 8.95 -18.15
CA PHE A 116 -0.13 10.37 -18.34
C PHE A 116 -0.59 11.03 -17.05
N TYR A 117 -0.46 12.35 -16.98
CA TYR A 117 -0.91 13.17 -15.85
C TYR A 117 -2.29 13.76 -16.12
N ALA A 118 -3.27 13.37 -15.31
CA ALA A 118 -4.58 14.00 -15.28
C ALA A 118 -4.58 15.20 -14.31
N PRO A 119 -5.06 16.39 -14.71
CA PRO A 119 -5.22 17.53 -13.81
C PRO A 119 -6.42 17.34 -12.89
N TYR A 120 -6.25 17.76 -11.64
CA TYR A 120 -7.28 17.78 -10.61
C TYR A 120 -7.30 19.15 -9.96
N ARG A 121 -8.49 19.61 -9.57
CA ARG A 121 -8.71 20.85 -8.85
C ARG A 121 -9.50 20.62 -7.56
N CYS A 122 -9.12 21.35 -6.52
CA CYS A 122 -9.81 21.33 -5.23
C CYS A 122 -10.75 22.52 -5.13
N ASP A 123 -12.05 22.27 -5.01
CA ASP A 123 -13.03 23.37 -4.87
C ASP A 123 -12.91 24.13 -3.54
N TYR A 124 -12.25 23.54 -2.53
CA TYR A 124 -12.12 24.15 -1.20
C TYR A 124 -10.95 25.15 -1.12
N CYS A 125 -9.75 24.74 -1.55
CA CYS A 125 -8.54 25.56 -1.44
C CYS A 125 -8.02 26.10 -2.78
N ASP A 126 -8.73 25.81 -3.87
CA ASP A 126 -8.39 26.19 -5.24
C ASP A 126 -7.01 25.68 -5.72
N ALA A 127 -6.43 24.72 -4.99
CA ALA A 127 -5.17 24.10 -5.40
C ALA A 127 -5.40 23.20 -6.61
N GLU A 128 -4.48 23.26 -7.56
CA GLU A 128 -4.40 22.34 -8.69
C GLU A 128 -3.28 21.34 -8.46
N HIS A 129 -3.55 20.07 -8.76
CA HIS A 129 -2.58 18.99 -8.65
C HIS A 129 -2.68 18.07 -9.85
N ARG A 130 -1.54 17.51 -10.26
CA ARG A 130 -1.50 16.52 -11.35
C ARG A 130 -1.36 15.13 -10.76
N ALA A 131 -2.19 14.22 -11.23
CA ALA A 131 -2.17 12.83 -10.79
C ALA A 131 -1.73 11.92 -11.94
N LEU A 132 -0.70 11.11 -11.69
CA LEU A 132 -0.21 10.13 -12.66
C LEU A 132 -1.21 8.95 -12.76
N LEU A 133 -1.70 8.70 -13.96
CA LEU A 133 -2.56 7.58 -14.33
C LEU A 133 -1.85 6.67 -15.33
N THR A 134 -2.24 5.40 -15.35
CA THR A 134 -1.71 4.43 -16.31
C THR A 134 -2.85 3.80 -17.11
N THR A 135 -2.64 3.60 -18.40
CA THR A 135 -3.70 3.18 -19.34
C THR A 135 -4.15 1.74 -19.14
N ASP A 136 -3.36 0.93 -18.43
CA ASP A 136 -3.68 -0.44 -18.03
C ASP A 136 -4.56 -0.50 -16.77
N ARG A 137 -4.17 0.21 -15.70
CA ARG A 137 -4.82 0.22 -14.38
C ARG A 137 -6.10 1.04 -14.40
N ASP A 138 -6.03 2.22 -14.98
CA ASP A 138 -7.12 3.19 -14.99
C ASP A 138 -8.02 3.01 -16.23
N HIS A 139 -7.83 1.92 -17.00
CA HIS A 139 -8.52 1.65 -18.28
C HIS A 139 -10.05 1.78 -18.17
N GLU A 140 -10.66 1.12 -17.18
CA GLU A 140 -12.11 1.14 -17.01
C GLU A 140 -12.63 2.53 -16.63
N ALA A 141 -11.87 3.29 -15.83
CA ALA A 141 -12.24 4.66 -15.46
C ALA A 141 -12.11 5.64 -16.63
N ILE A 142 -11.07 5.47 -17.46
CA ILE A 142 -10.85 6.22 -18.71
C ILE A 142 -11.98 5.89 -19.70
N LYS A 143 -12.30 4.60 -19.89
CA LYS A 143 -13.37 4.11 -20.77
C LYS A 143 -14.76 4.59 -20.34
N ALA A 144 -15.01 4.61 -19.03
CA ALA A 144 -16.23 5.17 -18.46
C ALA A 144 -16.25 6.71 -18.45
N MET A 145 -15.15 7.37 -18.88
CA MET A 145 -14.95 8.82 -18.83
C MET A 145 -15.22 9.42 -17.43
N LYS A 146 -14.97 8.62 -16.39
CA LYS A 146 -15.32 8.97 -15.00
C LYS A 146 -14.15 8.64 -14.08
N LEU A 147 -13.27 9.61 -13.89
CA LEU A 147 -12.24 9.54 -12.87
C LEU A 147 -12.82 9.85 -11.50
N GLY A 148 -12.44 9.06 -10.49
CA GLY A 148 -12.86 9.26 -9.10
C GLY A 148 -12.22 10.49 -8.47
N SER A 149 -12.84 11.03 -7.42
CA SER A 149 -12.24 12.11 -6.62
C SER A 149 -11.01 11.63 -5.86
N ARG A 150 -10.09 12.55 -5.58
CA ARG A 150 -8.82 12.27 -4.88
C ARG A 150 -8.58 13.28 -3.76
N PRO A 151 -7.94 12.90 -2.65
CA PRO A 151 -7.67 13.85 -1.57
C PRO A 151 -6.64 14.89 -1.99
N CYS A 152 -6.91 16.15 -1.68
CA CYS A 152 -6.05 17.28 -2.00
C CYS A 152 -4.74 17.21 -1.22
N PRO A 153 -3.57 17.22 -1.89
CA PRO A 153 -2.29 17.28 -1.19
C PRO A 153 -2.18 18.47 -0.23
N THR A 154 -2.81 19.61 -0.57
CA THR A 154 -2.79 20.87 0.18
C THR A 154 -3.73 20.86 1.39
N CYS A 155 -5.05 20.70 1.20
CA CYS A 155 -6.05 20.83 2.28
C CYS A 155 -6.71 19.51 2.72
N LYS A 156 -6.41 18.39 2.04
CA LYS A 156 -6.99 17.06 2.25
C LYS A 156 -8.46 16.86 1.87
N ASP A 157 -9.19 17.91 1.46
CA ASP A 157 -10.53 17.76 0.87
C ASP A 157 -10.51 17.06 -0.48
N ALA A 158 -11.68 16.65 -0.98
CA ALA A 158 -11.79 16.08 -2.31
C ALA A 158 -11.36 17.07 -3.41
N MET A 159 -10.60 16.55 -4.36
CA MET A 159 -10.32 17.15 -5.66
C MET A 159 -11.00 16.36 -6.76
N TYR A 160 -11.39 17.05 -7.81
CA TYR A 160 -12.07 16.50 -8.97
C TYR A 160 -11.22 16.69 -10.21
N PHE A 161 -11.43 15.81 -11.19
CA PHE A 161 -10.79 15.94 -12.49
C PHE A 161 -11.26 17.25 -13.16
N ASP A 162 -10.30 18.09 -13.56
CA ASP A 162 -10.55 19.48 -13.96
C ASP A 162 -10.36 19.71 -15.48
N GLU A 163 -10.83 18.75 -16.28
CA GLU A 163 -10.83 18.84 -17.75
C GLU A 163 -12.12 18.21 -18.28
N ASP A 164 -12.45 18.50 -19.54
CA ASP A 164 -13.53 17.78 -20.23
C ASP A 164 -13.08 16.34 -20.57
N PRO A 165 -13.73 15.29 -20.02
CA PRO A 165 -13.31 13.91 -20.25
C PRO A 165 -13.31 13.47 -21.72
N THR A 166 -14.24 14.01 -22.51
CA THR A 166 -14.43 13.61 -23.91
C THR A 166 -13.23 14.03 -24.75
N SER A 167 -12.84 15.30 -24.65
CA SER A 167 -11.68 15.84 -25.35
C SER A 167 -10.37 15.27 -24.79
N PHE A 168 -10.22 15.23 -23.47
CA PHE A 168 -8.98 14.80 -22.82
C PHE A 168 -8.63 13.33 -23.09
N PHE A 169 -9.62 12.42 -23.05
CA PHE A 169 -9.39 10.98 -23.28
C PHE A 169 -9.49 10.54 -24.74
N SER A 170 -9.75 11.44 -25.69
CA SER A 170 -10.01 11.08 -27.09
C SER A 170 -8.89 10.23 -27.72
N TYR A 171 -7.63 10.65 -27.61
CA TYR A 171 -6.49 9.84 -28.07
C TYR A 171 -6.32 8.56 -27.25
N LEU A 172 -6.44 8.64 -25.93
CA LEU A 172 -6.24 7.50 -25.02
C LEU A 172 -7.25 6.36 -25.22
N LEU A 173 -8.47 6.68 -25.66
CA LEU A 173 -9.51 5.72 -26.01
C LEU A 173 -9.35 5.18 -27.44
N SER A 174 -8.55 5.83 -28.30
CA SER A 174 -8.30 5.39 -29.66
C SER A 174 -7.26 4.26 -29.76
N GLN A 175 -6.43 4.10 -28.71
CA GLN A 175 -5.42 3.05 -28.63
C GLN A 175 -5.96 1.81 -27.91
N ASP A 176 -5.47 0.63 -28.31
CA ASP A 176 -5.70 -0.59 -27.55
C ASP A 176 -5.03 -0.52 -26.17
N LYS A 177 -5.55 -1.29 -25.22
CA LYS A 177 -4.98 -1.41 -23.88
C LYS A 177 -3.48 -1.74 -23.97
N VAL A 178 -2.65 -0.87 -23.39
CA VAL A 178 -1.20 -1.00 -23.44
C VAL A 178 -0.74 -1.89 -22.30
N GLU A 179 -0.36 -3.13 -22.62
CA GLU A 179 0.29 -4.02 -21.66
C GLU A 179 1.80 -3.98 -21.88
N LEU A 180 2.56 -3.69 -20.82
CA LEU A 180 4.01 -3.66 -20.87
C LEU A 180 4.58 -5.08 -20.79
N ALA A 181 5.63 -5.33 -21.56
CA ALA A 181 6.38 -6.57 -21.43
C ALA A 181 7.14 -6.58 -20.08
N PRO A 182 7.30 -7.74 -19.41
CA PRO A 182 7.90 -7.79 -18.07
C PRO A 182 9.33 -7.22 -17.97
N ASP A 183 10.10 -7.30 -19.04
CA ASP A 183 11.43 -6.70 -19.16
C ASP A 183 11.37 -5.16 -19.26
N VAL A 184 10.34 -4.61 -19.89
CA VAL A 184 10.05 -3.17 -19.93
C VAL A 184 9.61 -2.66 -18.55
N GLU A 185 8.76 -3.41 -17.83
CA GLU A 185 8.41 -3.08 -16.44
C GLU A 185 9.65 -3.05 -15.54
N ALA A 186 10.49 -4.09 -15.64
CA ALA A 186 11.73 -4.19 -14.87
C ALA A 186 12.70 -3.06 -15.23
N PHE A 187 12.81 -2.70 -16.51
CA PHE A 187 13.61 -1.57 -16.97
C PHE A 187 13.11 -0.25 -16.37
N LEU A 188 11.80 0.01 -16.43
CA LEU A 188 11.16 1.21 -15.90
C LEU A 188 11.40 1.34 -14.39
N ALA A 189 11.22 0.25 -13.64
CA ALA A 189 11.49 0.20 -12.21
C ALA A 189 12.98 0.45 -11.90
N ALA A 190 13.90 -0.23 -12.59
CA ALA A 190 15.33 -0.19 -12.30
C ALA A 190 16.02 1.11 -12.76
N ARG A 191 15.56 1.73 -13.87
CA ARG A 191 16.25 2.86 -14.52
C ARG A 191 15.63 4.20 -14.24
N LEU A 192 14.31 4.24 -14.13
CA LEU A 192 13.55 5.47 -14.04
C LEU A 192 12.86 5.61 -12.67
N ASN A 193 13.07 4.63 -11.76
CA ASN A 193 12.38 4.53 -10.46
C ASN A 193 10.86 4.63 -10.64
N TYR A 194 10.38 4.13 -11.78
CA TYR A 194 9.03 4.33 -12.24
C TYR A 194 8.12 3.30 -11.58
N ALA A 195 7.12 3.76 -10.83
CA ALA A 195 6.15 2.90 -10.15
C ALA A 195 5.16 2.31 -11.17
N VAL A 196 5.60 1.31 -11.92
CA VAL A 196 4.75 0.54 -12.82
C VAL A 196 3.83 -0.32 -11.97
N SER A 197 2.62 0.18 -11.70
CA SER A 197 1.51 -0.45 -10.95
C SER A 197 1.65 -0.55 -9.41
N ASP A 198 0.51 -0.43 -8.71
CA ASP A 198 0.34 -0.88 -7.32
C ASP A 198 0.58 -2.40 -7.16
N VAL A 199 0.61 -3.16 -8.27
CA VAL A 199 0.96 -4.58 -8.29
C VAL A 199 2.48 -4.79 -8.13
N ALA A 200 3.31 -3.80 -8.49
CA ALA A 200 4.75 -3.80 -8.19
C ALA A 200 5.09 -3.44 -6.74
N ARG A 201 4.10 -3.04 -5.92
CA ARG A 201 4.29 -2.90 -4.46
C ARG A 201 4.27 -4.24 -3.73
N LYS A 202 3.58 -5.25 -4.28
CA LYS A 202 3.62 -6.60 -3.71
C LYS A 202 4.84 -7.33 -4.22
N LEU A 203 5.73 -7.70 -3.32
CA LEU A 203 6.90 -8.53 -3.63
C LEU A 203 6.48 -9.79 -4.37
N ARG A 204 6.93 -9.92 -5.62
CA ARG A 204 6.86 -11.15 -6.41
C ARG A 204 8.02 -12.05 -6.01
N VAL A 205 7.70 -13.31 -5.78
CA VAL A 205 8.66 -14.36 -5.41
C VAL A 205 8.54 -15.50 -6.41
N ASP A 206 9.61 -15.74 -7.16
CA ASP A 206 9.73 -16.94 -7.99
C ASP A 206 10.76 -17.88 -7.35
N LYS A 207 10.33 -19.09 -6.99
CA LYS A 207 11.19 -20.10 -6.36
C LYS A 207 11.43 -21.26 -7.32
N LEU A 208 12.69 -21.65 -7.47
CA LEU A 208 13.13 -22.78 -8.26
C LEU A 208 14.04 -23.66 -7.41
N ILE A 209 13.85 -24.97 -7.49
CA ILE A 209 14.68 -25.95 -6.79
C ILE A 209 15.39 -26.78 -7.85
N GLU A 210 16.72 -26.74 -7.87
CA GLU A 210 17.57 -27.54 -8.77
C GLU A 210 18.48 -28.45 -7.94
N GLY A 211 18.10 -29.72 -7.83
CA GLY A 211 18.78 -30.68 -6.97
C GLY A 211 18.74 -30.23 -5.51
N ARG A 212 19.89 -29.81 -4.97
CA ARG A 212 20.04 -29.30 -3.59
C ARG A 212 20.06 -27.77 -3.50
N LEU A 213 20.10 -27.07 -4.63
CA LEU A 213 20.14 -25.61 -4.70
C LEU A 213 18.71 -25.06 -4.71
N THR A 214 18.44 -24.11 -3.82
CA THR A 214 17.20 -23.34 -3.86
C THR A 214 17.48 -21.93 -4.38
N TYR A 215 16.93 -21.60 -5.54
CA TYR A 215 17.01 -20.29 -6.16
C TYR A 215 15.71 -19.53 -5.95
N VAL A 216 15.79 -18.30 -5.47
CA VAL A 216 14.65 -17.44 -5.23
C VAL A 216 14.90 -16.10 -5.89
N ARG A 217 14.02 -15.69 -6.79
CA ARG A 217 14.03 -14.36 -7.40
C ARG A 217 12.97 -13.49 -6.72
N LEU A 218 13.40 -12.31 -6.29
CA LEU A 218 12.59 -11.29 -5.65
C LEU A 218 12.46 -10.09 -6.57
N ALA A 219 11.22 -9.66 -6.82
CA ALA A 219 10.94 -8.48 -7.63
C ALA A 219 9.82 -7.63 -7.02
N GLY A 220 10.10 -6.36 -6.74
CA GLY A 220 9.19 -5.41 -6.10
C GLY A 220 9.84 -4.67 -4.93
N ASP A 221 9.03 -3.89 -4.20
CA ASP A 221 9.49 -3.16 -3.01
C ASP A 221 9.54 -4.05 -1.77
N LEU A 222 10.45 -3.73 -0.84
CA LEU A 222 10.50 -4.33 0.49
C LEU A 222 9.82 -3.38 1.49
N ASP A 223 8.61 -3.73 1.90
CA ASP A 223 7.80 -3.00 2.89
C ASP A 223 7.30 -3.93 4.02
N ALA A 224 6.37 -3.43 4.86
CA ALA A 224 5.80 -4.20 5.97
C ALA A 224 5.00 -5.45 5.53
N SER A 225 4.68 -5.58 4.24
CA SER A 225 3.97 -6.74 3.70
C SER A 225 4.90 -7.89 3.28
N PHE A 226 6.22 -7.74 3.46
CA PHE A 226 7.22 -8.75 3.12
C PHE A 226 6.92 -10.11 3.80
N PRO A 227 6.61 -11.17 3.04
CA PRO A 227 6.07 -12.41 3.60
C PRO A 227 7.17 -13.34 4.12
N ARG A 228 7.96 -12.90 5.11
CA ARG A 228 9.16 -13.63 5.59
C ARG A 228 8.89 -15.08 6.00
N GLU A 229 7.78 -15.36 6.67
CA GLU A 229 7.45 -16.70 7.19
C GLU A 229 7.18 -17.68 6.05
N LYS A 230 6.40 -17.24 5.05
CA LYS A 230 6.13 -18.04 3.85
C LYS A 230 7.36 -18.22 2.98
N LEU A 231 8.24 -17.21 2.94
CA LEU A 231 9.44 -17.25 2.14
C LEU A 231 10.51 -18.16 2.75
N ALA A 232 10.63 -18.18 4.08
CA ALA A 232 11.56 -19.04 4.81
C ALA A 232 11.25 -20.54 4.62
N ASP A 233 9.99 -20.89 4.39
CA ASP A 233 9.56 -22.27 4.22
C ASP A 233 10.24 -22.93 3.00
N GLY A 234 10.96 -24.01 3.27
CA GLY A 234 11.78 -24.74 2.31
C GLY A 234 13.02 -23.98 1.81
N LEU A 235 13.59 -23.06 2.58
CA LEU A 235 14.94 -22.52 2.35
C LEU A 235 15.95 -23.32 3.17
N GLU A 236 16.47 -24.38 2.57
CA GLU A 236 17.42 -25.31 3.19
C GLU A 236 18.59 -25.57 2.23
N GLY A 237 19.76 -25.92 2.79
CA GLY A 237 20.96 -26.18 1.99
C GLY A 237 21.57 -24.91 1.37
N PRO A 238 22.20 -24.97 0.18
CA PRO A 238 22.67 -23.79 -0.53
C PRO A 238 21.48 -23.01 -1.11
N VAL A 239 21.36 -21.74 -0.75
CA VAL A 239 20.28 -20.85 -1.19
C VAL A 239 20.86 -19.66 -1.95
N VAL A 240 20.25 -19.32 -3.07
CA VAL A 240 20.56 -18.12 -3.87
C VAL A 240 19.35 -17.20 -3.88
N LEU A 241 19.55 -15.96 -3.41
CA LEU A 241 18.56 -14.89 -3.48
C LEU A 241 18.95 -13.91 -4.60
N ASP A 242 18.20 -13.94 -5.68
CA ASP A 242 18.27 -12.96 -6.77
C ASP A 242 17.40 -11.76 -6.44
N VAL A 243 18.07 -10.65 -6.11
CA VAL A 243 17.46 -9.39 -5.70
C VAL A 243 17.54 -8.34 -6.82
N THR A 244 17.81 -8.75 -8.06
CA THR A 244 17.92 -7.83 -9.21
C THR A 244 16.64 -7.01 -9.41
N GLY A 245 15.48 -7.60 -9.10
CA GLY A 245 14.17 -6.95 -9.22
C GLY A 245 13.74 -6.15 -7.99
N VAL A 246 14.56 -6.09 -6.93
CA VAL A 246 14.22 -5.37 -5.70
C VAL A 246 14.39 -3.86 -5.92
N GLY A 247 13.31 -3.12 -5.69
CA GLY A 247 13.25 -1.67 -5.86
C GLY A 247 13.54 -0.91 -4.58
N ARG A 248 12.51 -0.25 -4.04
CA ARG A 248 12.59 0.52 -2.81
C ARG A 248 12.64 -0.40 -1.60
N ILE A 249 13.42 0.00 -0.60
CA ILE A 249 13.52 -0.69 0.69
C ILE A 249 13.12 0.29 1.78
N GLU A 250 11.97 0.02 2.41
CA GLU A 250 11.46 0.76 3.55
C GLU A 250 12.05 0.22 4.87
N PRO A 251 12.05 1.02 5.96
CA PRO A 251 12.56 0.57 7.25
C PRO A 251 11.87 -0.69 7.79
N ALA A 252 10.54 -0.81 7.58
CA ALA A 252 9.78 -2.00 7.96
C ALA A 252 10.19 -3.22 7.13
N GLY A 253 10.31 -3.09 5.81
CA GLY A 253 10.76 -4.18 4.94
C GLY A 253 12.19 -4.62 5.22
N ALA A 254 13.08 -3.69 5.59
CA ALA A 254 14.43 -4.00 6.02
C ALA A 254 14.46 -4.80 7.35
N ALA A 255 13.54 -4.53 8.27
CA ALA A 255 13.39 -5.31 9.49
C ALA A 255 12.86 -6.73 9.19
N GLU A 256 11.90 -6.85 8.28
CA GLU A 256 11.38 -8.15 7.82
C GLU A 256 12.44 -8.98 7.08
N TRP A 257 13.28 -8.34 6.26
CA TRP A 257 14.44 -8.97 5.64
C TRP A 257 15.41 -9.55 6.68
N ARG A 258 15.78 -8.75 7.69
CA ARG A 258 16.62 -9.23 8.80
C ARG A 258 15.98 -10.41 9.52
N GLY A 259 14.68 -10.36 9.76
CA GLY A 259 13.92 -11.46 10.33
C GLY A 259 13.99 -12.74 9.48
N LEU A 260 13.86 -12.63 8.15
CA LEU A 260 14.04 -13.76 7.23
C LEU A 260 15.44 -14.35 7.35
N VAL A 261 16.48 -13.52 7.24
CA VAL A 261 17.88 -13.98 7.30
C VAL A 261 18.17 -14.68 8.62
N GLN A 262 17.69 -14.13 9.74
CA GLN A 262 17.81 -14.77 11.06
C GLN A 262 17.10 -16.12 11.11
N MET A 263 15.90 -16.24 10.54
CA MET A 263 15.12 -17.47 10.50
C MET A 263 15.78 -18.58 9.67
N VAL A 264 16.36 -18.23 8.51
CA VAL A 264 16.91 -19.23 7.58
C VAL A 264 18.38 -19.55 7.84
N THR A 265 19.14 -18.66 8.47
CA THR A 265 20.56 -18.90 8.83
C THR A 265 20.85 -20.27 9.48
N PRO A 266 20.04 -20.78 10.43
CA PRO A 266 20.26 -22.13 10.98
C PRO A 266 20.02 -23.27 9.97
N LEU A 267 19.16 -23.06 8.97
CA LEU A 267 18.70 -24.08 8.01
C LEU A 267 19.56 -24.13 6.73
N VAL A 268 20.14 -23.00 6.34
CA VAL A 268 20.94 -22.90 5.12
C VAL A 268 22.41 -23.25 5.38
N GLU A 269 23.07 -23.85 4.40
CA GLU A 269 24.53 -24.03 4.43
C GLU A 269 25.24 -22.75 4.01
N GLN A 270 24.68 -22.03 3.04
CA GLN A 270 25.20 -20.79 2.50
C GLN A 270 24.05 -19.98 1.89
N LEU A 271 24.05 -18.68 2.11
CA LEU A 271 23.09 -17.75 1.53
C LEU A 271 23.82 -16.80 0.56
N THR A 272 23.58 -16.95 -0.74
CA THR A 272 24.26 -16.16 -1.77
C THR A 272 23.31 -15.15 -2.40
N ILE A 273 23.66 -13.87 -2.36
CA ILE A 273 22.87 -12.78 -2.93
C ILE A 273 23.44 -12.39 -4.29
N VAL A 274 22.58 -12.29 -5.30
CA VAL A 274 22.95 -11.87 -6.66
C VAL A 274 22.12 -10.67 -7.11
N GLY A 275 22.73 -9.79 -7.90
CA GLY A 275 22.06 -8.63 -8.50
C GLY A 275 21.74 -7.50 -7.52
N ALA A 276 22.49 -7.37 -6.42
CA ALA A 276 22.25 -6.33 -5.42
C ALA A 276 22.37 -4.93 -6.04
N GLY A 277 21.25 -4.21 -6.14
CA GLY A 277 21.22 -2.82 -6.62
C GLY A 277 21.71 -1.81 -5.56
N PRO A 278 21.88 -0.51 -5.91
CA PRO A 278 22.44 0.49 -4.99
C PRO A 278 21.69 0.59 -3.65
N SER A 279 20.35 0.65 -3.68
CA SER A 279 19.51 0.70 -2.48
C SER A 279 19.71 -0.52 -1.57
N PHE A 280 19.87 -1.71 -2.17
CA PHE A 280 20.09 -2.95 -1.44
C PHE A 280 21.48 -2.96 -0.81
N VAL A 281 22.50 -2.58 -1.57
CA VAL A 281 23.87 -2.47 -1.09
C VAL A 281 23.96 -1.50 0.10
N GLU A 282 23.35 -0.32 -0.01
CA GLU A 282 23.38 0.69 1.04
C GLU A 282 22.66 0.25 2.32
N LYS A 283 21.54 -0.46 2.20
CA LYS A 283 20.61 -0.71 3.31
C LYS A 283 20.67 -2.10 3.93
N LEU A 284 21.06 -3.12 3.16
CA LEU A 284 20.88 -4.55 3.52
C LEU A 284 22.14 -5.40 3.34
N THR A 285 23.33 -4.78 3.41
CA THR A 285 24.60 -5.52 3.34
C THR A 285 25.44 -5.44 4.61
N ARG A 286 24.88 -4.93 5.71
CA ARG A 286 25.58 -4.96 7.00
C ARG A 286 25.62 -6.41 7.50
N ARG A 287 26.49 -6.67 8.47
CA ARG A 287 26.66 -8.00 9.07
C ARG A 287 25.34 -8.57 9.59
N ASP A 288 24.48 -7.75 10.19
CA ASP A 288 23.17 -8.19 10.70
C ASP A 288 22.15 -8.45 9.58
N ASP A 289 22.32 -7.83 8.42
CA ASP A 289 21.44 -7.98 7.25
C ASP A 289 21.78 -9.21 6.42
N LEU A 290 23.06 -9.63 6.42
CA LEU A 290 23.54 -10.83 5.72
C LEU A 290 23.58 -12.06 6.64
N GLY A 291 23.65 -11.86 7.95
CA GLY A 291 23.86 -12.94 8.91
C GLY A 291 25.25 -13.58 8.78
N ALA A 292 25.47 -14.68 9.50
CA ALA A 292 26.79 -15.34 9.55
C ALA A 292 27.12 -16.14 8.28
N LYS A 293 26.12 -16.49 7.46
CA LYS A 293 26.26 -17.34 6.26
C LYS A 293 25.93 -16.62 4.96
N GLY A 294 25.60 -15.32 5.02
CA GLY A 294 25.26 -14.50 3.86
C GLY A 294 26.48 -13.90 3.17
N GLN A 295 26.45 -13.90 1.85
CA GLN A 295 27.47 -13.25 1.01
C GLN A 295 26.83 -12.62 -0.23
N VAL A 296 27.42 -11.52 -0.71
CA VAL A 296 27.01 -10.87 -1.95
C VAL A 296 27.97 -11.31 -3.07
N LEU A 297 27.44 -11.96 -4.09
CA LEU A 297 28.22 -12.45 -5.22
C LEU A 297 28.29 -11.41 -6.36
N THR A 298 27.15 -10.78 -6.69
CA THR A 298 27.10 -9.75 -7.75
C THR A 298 26.33 -8.51 -7.33
N ILE A 299 26.81 -7.35 -7.79
CA ILE A 299 26.23 -6.03 -7.55
C ILE A 299 25.85 -5.40 -8.89
N SER A 300 24.65 -4.86 -9.01
CA SER A 300 24.21 -4.11 -10.18
C SER A 300 24.46 -2.61 -9.96
N LEU A 301 25.48 -2.07 -10.63
CA LEU A 301 25.88 -0.67 -10.44
C LEU A 301 25.63 0.14 -11.72
N PRO A 302 24.93 1.28 -11.65
CA PRO A 302 24.75 2.18 -12.79
C PRO A 302 26.07 2.92 -13.11
N TYR A 303 26.38 3.00 -14.40
CA TYR A 303 27.47 3.79 -14.96
C TYR A 303 26.91 4.79 -15.96
N ARG A 304 27.47 6.01 -15.99
CA ARG A 304 27.17 7.07 -16.94
C ARG A 304 28.40 7.38 -17.78
N CYS A 305 28.22 7.48 -19.09
CA CYS A 305 29.28 7.91 -19.98
C CYS A 305 29.32 9.45 -20.05
N GLY A 306 30.43 10.07 -19.63
CA GLY A 306 30.62 11.53 -19.74
C GLY A 306 30.66 12.04 -21.19
N GLY A 307 31.07 11.20 -22.15
CA GLY A 307 31.16 11.59 -23.57
C GLY A 307 29.83 11.65 -24.33
N CYS A 308 28.99 10.61 -24.24
CA CYS A 308 27.73 10.52 -25.01
C CYS A 308 26.47 10.43 -24.13
N GLY A 309 26.60 10.58 -22.82
CA GLY A 309 25.48 10.57 -21.87
C GLY A 309 24.84 9.20 -21.63
N THR A 310 25.26 8.14 -22.35
CA THR A 310 24.69 6.80 -22.22
C THR A 310 24.90 6.27 -20.80
N SER A 311 23.79 5.89 -20.16
CA SER A 311 23.82 5.24 -18.85
C SER A 311 23.44 3.76 -18.95
N ARG A 312 24.18 2.89 -18.27
CA ARG A 312 24.00 1.43 -18.25
C ARG A 312 24.35 0.89 -16.87
N SER A 313 23.58 -0.06 -16.32
CA SER A 313 24.04 -0.82 -15.14
C SER A 313 24.87 -1.98 -15.58
N GLN A 314 25.99 -2.15 -14.91
CA GLN A 314 26.86 -3.28 -15.05
C GLN A 314 26.68 -4.19 -13.83
N LEU A 315 26.53 -5.49 -14.07
CA LEU A 315 26.72 -6.50 -13.04
C LEU A 315 28.22 -6.65 -12.78
N ILE A 316 28.62 -6.37 -11.55
CA ILE A 316 29.98 -6.47 -11.05
C ILE A 316 30.05 -7.74 -10.20
N ASP A 317 30.96 -8.65 -10.56
CA ASP A 317 31.30 -9.81 -9.73
C ASP A 317 32.23 -9.34 -8.59
N VAL A 318 31.77 -9.52 -7.35
CA VAL A 318 32.46 -9.07 -6.14
C VAL A 318 33.75 -9.86 -5.91
N GLY A 319 33.77 -11.16 -6.24
CA GLY A 319 34.93 -12.02 -6.05
C GLY A 319 36.05 -11.76 -7.04
N GLN A 320 35.70 -11.44 -8.30
CA GLN A 320 36.63 -11.06 -9.36
C GLN A 320 37.15 -9.62 -9.18
N SER A 321 36.30 -8.72 -8.69
CA SER A 321 36.63 -7.30 -8.54
C SER A 321 37.03 -6.92 -7.11
N PHE A 322 37.27 -7.91 -6.23
CA PHE A 322 37.43 -7.71 -4.79
C PHE A 322 38.53 -6.70 -4.43
N ASP A 323 39.69 -6.78 -5.11
CA ASP A 323 40.83 -5.92 -4.81
C ASP A 323 40.56 -4.44 -5.13
N VAL A 324 39.67 -4.16 -6.07
CA VAL A 324 39.23 -2.81 -6.43
C VAL A 324 38.12 -2.36 -5.47
N ILE A 325 37.16 -3.24 -5.17
CA ILE A 325 36.02 -2.95 -4.32
C ILE A 325 36.44 -2.66 -2.87
N LYS A 326 37.35 -3.46 -2.29
CA LYS A 326 37.78 -3.33 -0.89
C LYS A 326 38.41 -1.97 -0.54
N VAL A 327 38.88 -1.23 -1.55
CA VAL A 327 39.44 0.12 -1.39
C VAL A 327 38.43 1.23 -1.76
N GLY A 328 37.14 0.90 -1.83
CA GLY A 328 36.06 1.84 -2.15
C GLY A 328 36.02 2.28 -3.61
N LYS A 329 36.67 1.54 -4.52
CA LYS A 329 36.67 1.81 -5.96
C LYS A 329 35.81 0.78 -6.69
N VAL A 330 35.48 1.07 -7.94
CA VAL A 330 34.72 0.15 -8.80
C VAL A 330 35.45 -0.06 -10.12
N PRO A 331 35.22 -1.17 -10.83
CA PRO A 331 35.90 -1.45 -12.09
C PRO A 331 35.71 -0.34 -13.11
N GLU A 332 36.78 0.00 -13.83
CA GLU A 332 36.71 0.95 -14.93
C GLU A 332 36.04 0.30 -16.14
N LEU A 333 35.05 1.00 -16.70
CA LEU A 333 34.33 0.54 -17.89
C LEU A 333 34.47 1.55 -19.02
N ARG A 334 34.49 1.04 -20.25
CA ARG A 334 34.42 1.87 -21.46
C ARG A 334 33.04 1.76 -22.09
N CYS A 335 32.53 2.90 -22.54
CA CYS A 335 31.24 2.98 -23.19
C CYS A 335 31.23 2.10 -24.44
N ALA A 336 30.21 1.23 -24.57
CA ALA A 336 30.08 0.36 -25.74
C ALA A 336 29.97 1.16 -27.05
N HIS A 337 29.36 2.35 -26.98
CA HIS A 337 29.04 3.21 -28.11
C HIS A 337 30.22 4.10 -28.54
N CYS A 338 30.73 4.96 -27.66
CA CYS A 338 31.76 5.96 -28.00
C CYS A 338 33.16 5.63 -27.47
N LYS A 339 33.32 4.49 -26.79
CA LYS A 339 34.58 4.02 -26.16
C LYS A 339 35.18 4.94 -25.08
N ALA A 340 34.54 6.07 -24.75
CA ALA A 340 34.93 6.93 -23.64
C ALA A 340 34.82 6.19 -22.29
N GLN A 341 35.59 6.65 -21.30
CA GLN A 341 35.52 6.12 -19.95
C GLN A 341 34.16 6.41 -19.34
N MET A 342 33.59 5.43 -18.65
CA MET A 342 32.34 5.57 -17.92
C MET A 342 32.61 5.84 -16.44
N GLU A 343 31.81 6.72 -15.89
CA GLU A 343 31.82 7.07 -14.47
C GLU A 343 30.72 6.31 -13.74
N PRO A 344 30.99 5.74 -12.56
CA PRO A 344 29.96 5.11 -11.76
C PRO A 344 29.00 6.14 -11.18
N ALA A 345 27.71 5.90 -11.30
CA ALA A 345 26.65 6.70 -10.69
C ALA A 345 26.27 6.12 -9.32
N ALA A 346 27.26 5.94 -8.44
CA ALA A 346 27.10 5.39 -7.09
C ALA A 346 27.27 6.50 -6.04
N SER A 347 26.47 6.48 -4.97
CA SER A 347 26.69 7.36 -3.82
C SER A 347 27.92 6.92 -3.03
N GLU A 348 28.51 7.84 -2.26
CA GLU A 348 29.62 7.52 -1.35
C GLU A 348 29.24 6.43 -0.34
N ALA A 349 27.99 6.43 0.13
CA ALA A 349 27.45 5.40 1.02
C ALA A 349 27.44 4.01 0.36
N VAL A 350 27.08 3.92 -0.91
CA VAL A 350 27.12 2.66 -1.67
C VAL A 350 28.56 2.18 -1.82
N LEU A 351 29.49 3.06 -2.20
CA LEU A 351 30.91 2.69 -2.36
C LEU A 351 31.53 2.23 -1.04
N ALA A 352 31.21 2.89 0.07
CA ALA A 352 31.65 2.51 1.41
C ALA A 352 31.08 1.14 1.81
N ALA A 353 29.78 0.90 1.58
CA ALA A 353 29.14 -0.37 1.86
C ALA A 353 29.77 -1.50 1.02
N MET A 354 30.02 -1.27 -0.27
CA MET A 354 30.71 -2.21 -1.16
C MET A 354 32.10 -2.58 -0.61
N GLY A 355 32.88 -1.59 -0.16
CA GLY A 355 34.22 -1.82 0.41
C GLY A 355 34.22 -2.64 1.70
N SER A 356 33.11 -2.68 2.41
CA SER A 356 32.95 -3.47 3.64
C SER A 356 32.58 -4.94 3.40
N LEU A 357 32.24 -5.32 2.16
CA LEU A 357 31.81 -6.68 1.84
C LEU A 357 32.97 -7.67 1.95
N PRO A 358 32.78 -8.84 2.55
CA PRO A 358 33.76 -9.92 2.53
C PRO A 358 33.89 -10.51 1.12
N ARG A 359 35.04 -11.13 0.82
CA ARG A 359 35.23 -11.84 -0.44
C ARG A 359 34.29 -13.05 -0.50
N PRO A 360 33.38 -13.15 -1.48
CA PRO A 360 32.48 -14.29 -1.58
C PRO A 360 33.27 -15.56 -1.94
N THR A 361 32.84 -16.70 -1.37
CA THR A 361 33.39 -18.03 -1.67
C THR A 361 32.30 -18.88 -2.31
N VAL A 362 32.42 -19.11 -3.62
CA VAL A 362 31.46 -19.91 -4.41
C VAL A 362 32.26 -20.92 -5.23
N SER A 363 31.84 -22.18 -5.28
CA SER A 363 32.47 -23.19 -6.12
C SER A 363 32.29 -22.85 -7.60
N ALA A 364 33.23 -23.23 -8.47
CA ALA A 364 33.12 -22.97 -9.91
C ALA A 364 31.87 -23.60 -10.54
N GLU A 365 31.40 -24.72 -9.98
CA GLU A 365 30.16 -25.38 -10.39
C GLU A 365 28.92 -24.57 -10.01
N LEU A 366 28.83 -24.12 -8.75
CA LEU A 366 27.71 -23.28 -8.29
C LEU A 366 27.67 -21.94 -9.03
N GLY A 367 28.83 -21.33 -9.32
CA GLY A 367 28.91 -20.10 -10.11
C GLY A 367 28.34 -20.27 -11.53
N LYS A 368 28.57 -21.42 -12.18
CA LYS A 368 28.00 -21.72 -13.50
C LYS A 368 26.48 -21.88 -13.44
N ILE A 369 25.97 -22.62 -12.45
CA ILE A 369 24.54 -22.82 -12.24
C ILE A 369 23.84 -21.48 -11.98
N ILE A 370 24.42 -20.63 -11.12
CA ILE A 370 23.88 -19.29 -10.86
C ILE A 370 23.80 -18.46 -12.15
N ALA A 371 24.85 -18.46 -12.98
CA ALA A 371 24.85 -17.71 -14.23
C ALA A 371 23.76 -18.18 -15.21
N GLU A 372 23.53 -19.50 -15.29
CA GLU A 372 22.45 -20.09 -16.08
C GLU A 372 21.07 -19.69 -15.55
N LEU A 373 20.86 -19.79 -14.24
CA LEU A 373 19.59 -19.47 -13.58
C LEU A 373 19.22 -17.99 -13.67
N VAL A 374 20.19 -17.08 -13.52
CA VAL A 374 19.97 -15.65 -13.68
C VAL A 374 19.51 -15.32 -15.11
N GLY A 375 20.08 -15.98 -16.13
CA GLY A 375 19.72 -15.79 -17.54
C GLY A 375 18.42 -16.46 -17.99
N ARG A 376 17.85 -17.36 -17.18
CA ARG A 376 16.65 -18.13 -17.55
C ARG A 376 15.37 -17.29 -17.41
N LYS A 377 14.57 -17.25 -18.49
CA LYS A 377 13.18 -16.76 -18.42
C LYS A 377 12.35 -17.82 -17.67
N ILE A 378 11.75 -17.46 -16.55
CA ILE A 378 10.93 -18.37 -15.75
C ILE A 378 9.57 -18.49 -16.44
N GLU A 379 9.38 -19.54 -17.22
CA GLU A 379 8.07 -19.88 -17.78
C GLU A 379 7.20 -20.48 -16.67
N LYS A 380 6.09 -19.81 -16.32
CA LYS A 380 5.07 -20.41 -15.47
C LYS A 380 4.54 -21.65 -16.17
N LYS A 381 4.73 -22.83 -15.57
CA LYS A 381 4.09 -24.07 -16.04
C LYS A 381 2.59 -23.84 -16.15
N LYS A 382 2.07 -23.88 -17.38
CA LYS A 382 0.64 -23.98 -17.66
C LYS A 382 0.13 -25.20 -16.85
N PRO A 383 -0.95 -25.09 -16.05
CA PRO A 383 -1.47 -26.27 -15.37
C PRO A 383 -1.77 -27.34 -16.42
N MET A 384 -1.15 -28.50 -16.28
CA MET A 384 -1.34 -29.63 -17.18
C MET A 384 -2.82 -30.04 -17.14
N ALA A 385 -3.53 -29.77 -18.23
CA ALA A 385 -4.78 -30.43 -18.56
C ALA A 385 -4.48 -31.90 -18.88
N ALA A 386 -4.38 -32.74 -17.86
CA ALA A 386 -4.21 -34.18 -18.03
C ALA A 386 -4.81 -34.94 -16.83
N ALA A 387 -6.12 -34.80 -16.62
CA ALA A 387 -6.92 -35.69 -15.76
C ALA A 387 -8.42 -35.54 -16.06
N ALA A 388 -8.83 -35.74 -17.31
CA ALA A 388 -10.26 -35.88 -17.65
C ALA A 388 -10.50 -36.74 -18.91
N ALA A 389 -9.58 -37.65 -19.22
CA ALA A 389 -9.73 -38.67 -20.27
C ALA A 389 -9.70 -40.06 -19.64
N LEU A 390 -10.55 -40.29 -18.64
CA LEU A 390 -10.80 -41.60 -18.01
C LEU A 390 -12.10 -41.56 -17.19
N ALA A 391 -13.19 -41.11 -17.81
CA ALA A 391 -14.54 -41.27 -17.27
C ALA A 391 -15.62 -41.34 -18.38
N ALA A 392 -15.21 -41.64 -19.63
CA ALA A 392 -16.13 -41.95 -20.71
C ALA A 392 -16.10 -43.46 -20.93
N THR A 393 -16.85 -44.21 -20.12
CA THR A 393 -17.35 -45.59 -20.38
C THR A 393 -18.06 -46.11 -19.13
N ALA A 394 -19.20 -45.51 -18.78
CA ALA A 394 -20.22 -46.20 -17.99
C ALA A 394 -21.59 -45.53 -18.17
N ALA A 395 -22.58 -46.39 -18.45
CA ALA A 395 -24.02 -46.18 -18.34
C ALA A 395 -24.76 -45.48 -19.50
N MET A 396 -25.35 -46.35 -20.35
CA MET A 396 -26.59 -46.12 -21.09
C MET A 396 -27.75 -45.72 -20.13
N PRO A 397 -28.81 -45.04 -20.62
CA PRO A 397 -29.97 -44.66 -19.81
C PRO A 397 -31.05 -45.76 -19.79
N PRO A 398 -31.88 -45.87 -18.73
CA PRO A 398 -33.19 -46.50 -18.83
C PRO A 398 -34.30 -45.43 -19.02
N PRO A 399 -35.50 -45.86 -19.44
CA PRO A 399 -36.44 -45.01 -20.16
C PRO A 399 -37.40 -44.23 -19.28
N VAL A 400 -37.94 -43.19 -19.92
CA VAL A 400 -39.06 -42.33 -19.53
C VAL A 400 -40.28 -43.14 -19.06
N VAL A 401 -40.81 -42.79 -17.88
CA VAL A 401 -42.19 -43.10 -17.50
C VAL A 401 -42.90 -41.80 -17.13
N ARG A 402 -43.92 -41.47 -17.93
CA ARG A 402 -44.94 -40.46 -17.66
C ARG A 402 -45.89 -40.97 -16.58
N GLY A 403 -46.27 -40.11 -15.64
CA GLY A 403 -47.40 -40.34 -14.75
C GLY A 403 -47.73 -39.06 -13.99
N GLY A 404 -48.81 -38.38 -14.38
CA GLY A 404 -49.31 -37.19 -13.70
C GLY A 404 -50.21 -37.52 -12.51
N GLY A 405 -50.51 -36.50 -11.70
CA GLY A 405 -51.53 -36.56 -10.66
C GLY A 405 -51.46 -35.37 -9.71
N LEU A 406 -52.46 -34.49 -9.77
CA LEU A 406 -52.71 -33.36 -8.87
C LEU A 406 -53.02 -33.83 -7.44
N ALA A 407 -52.63 -33.04 -6.42
CA ALA A 407 -53.48 -32.69 -5.29
C ALA A 407 -52.91 -31.52 -4.47
N THR A 408 -53.83 -30.72 -3.97
CA THR A 408 -53.77 -29.39 -3.37
C THR A 408 -53.39 -29.35 -1.88
N GLY A 409 -52.74 -28.25 -1.47
CA GLY A 409 -53.06 -27.44 -0.28
C GLY A 409 -52.72 -27.98 1.11
N VAL A 410 -51.83 -27.29 1.84
CA VAL A 410 -52.12 -26.47 3.05
C VAL A 410 -50.85 -25.69 3.40
N VAL A 411 -50.96 -24.36 3.45
CA VAL A 411 -49.98 -23.41 4.00
C VAL A 411 -50.51 -22.92 5.35
N SER A 412 -49.59 -22.50 6.23
CA SER A 412 -49.75 -21.69 7.46
C SER A 412 -50.06 -22.47 8.75
N ALA A 413 -49.53 -22.18 9.94
CA ALA A 413 -48.76 -21.03 10.44
C ALA A 413 -48.00 -21.41 11.73
N LEU A 414 -46.87 -20.73 12.01
CA LEU A 414 -46.66 -20.03 13.29
C LEU A 414 -45.43 -19.10 13.16
N VAL A 415 -45.69 -17.92 12.58
CA VAL A 415 -44.92 -16.70 12.80
C VAL A 415 -45.76 -15.84 13.74
N ALA A 416 -45.22 -15.53 14.91
CA ALA A 416 -45.61 -14.35 15.68
C ALA A 416 -44.50 -14.02 16.67
N LEU A 417 -43.76 -12.94 16.41
CA LEU A 417 -43.68 -11.80 17.33
C LEU A 417 -42.84 -10.69 16.70
N LEU A 418 -43.52 -9.58 16.47
CA LEU A 418 -42.99 -8.33 15.97
C LEU A 418 -43.15 -7.28 17.08
N LEU A 419 -42.16 -6.36 17.11
CA LEU A 419 -42.14 -5.01 17.69
C LEU A 419 -41.66 -4.86 19.14
N VAL A 420 -40.49 -4.22 19.32
CA VAL A 420 -40.37 -2.75 19.46
C VAL A 420 -39.04 -2.26 18.84
N GLY A 421 -39.11 -1.29 17.93
CA GLY A 421 -37.99 -0.42 17.50
C GLY A 421 -37.20 -0.82 16.24
N GLY A 422 -37.53 -0.23 15.08
CA GLY A 422 -36.66 -0.22 13.88
C GLY A 422 -37.03 -1.13 12.69
N GLY A 423 -38.20 -1.78 12.73
CA GLY A 423 -38.57 -2.90 11.84
C GLY A 423 -38.95 -2.62 10.39
N ALA A 424 -38.71 -1.44 9.81
CA ALA A 424 -39.17 -1.13 8.44
C ALA A 424 -38.18 -1.53 7.33
N VAL A 425 -36.89 -1.69 7.63
CA VAL A 425 -35.86 -2.00 6.61
C VAL A 425 -35.58 -3.51 6.50
N ALA A 426 -35.67 -4.26 7.59
CA ALA A 426 -35.39 -5.70 7.59
C ALA A 426 -36.43 -6.56 6.83
N TYR A 427 -37.69 -6.13 6.79
CA TYR A 427 -38.76 -6.93 6.16
C TYR A 427 -38.75 -6.86 4.62
N ARG A 428 -38.24 -5.77 4.02
CA ARG A 428 -38.07 -5.70 2.55
C ARG A 428 -36.86 -6.46 2.02
N LEU A 429 -35.91 -6.84 2.88
CA LEU A 429 -34.69 -7.56 2.51
C LEU A 429 -34.91 -9.06 2.24
N PHE A 430 -36.05 -9.64 2.59
CA PHE A 430 -36.35 -11.06 2.30
C PHE A 430 -37.26 -11.28 1.09
N THR A 431 -37.80 -10.22 0.47
CA THR A 431 -38.68 -10.34 -0.71
C THR A 431 -38.29 -9.41 -1.86
N GLY A 432 -37.02 -9.00 -1.92
CA GLY A 432 -36.46 -8.32 -3.10
C GLY A 432 -36.23 -9.32 -4.22
N ASN A 433 -37.01 -9.20 -5.31
CA ASN A 433 -36.88 -9.98 -6.55
C ASN A 433 -35.43 -10.05 -7.07
N SER A 434 -34.67 -11.07 -6.66
CA SER A 434 -33.38 -11.40 -7.25
C SER A 434 -33.55 -12.59 -8.17
N LYS A 435 -33.73 -12.32 -9.47
CA LYS A 435 -33.89 -13.31 -10.54
C LYS A 435 -32.56 -13.97 -10.94
N ALA A 436 -31.82 -14.50 -9.99
CA ALA A 436 -30.76 -15.48 -10.27
C ALA A 436 -30.98 -16.66 -9.34
N ALA A 437 -31.70 -17.67 -9.82
CA ALA A 437 -31.78 -18.93 -9.10
C ALA A 437 -30.36 -19.50 -9.08
N LEU A 438 -29.79 -19.66 -7.88
CA LEU A 438 -28.64 -20.50 -7.67
C LEU A 438 -28.90 -21.83 -8.38
N GLY A 439 -27.97 -22.24 -9.24
CA GLY A 439 -28.12 -23.44 -10.06
C GLY A 439 -28.37 -24.70 -9.23
N LYS A 440 -28.50 -25.85 -9.90
CA LYS A 440 -28.76 -27.12 -9.21
C LYS A 440 -27.65 -27.42 -8.21
N VAL A 441 -28.00 -27.77 -6.97
CA VAL A 441 -27.04 -28.23 -5.96
C VAL A 441 -26.41 -29.55 -6.44
N THR A 442 -25.09 -29.57 -6.55
CA THR A 442 -24.29 -30.71 -7.01
C THR A 442 -23.49 -31.37 -5.89
N ALA A 443 -23.12 -30.61 -4.86
CA ALA A 443 -22.46 -31.12 -3.65
C ALA A 443 -22.84 -30.24 -2.44
N ALA A 444 -22.68 -30.79 -1.24
CA ALA A 444 -22.88 -30.05 0.00
C ALA A 444 -22.01 -30.65 1.12
N SER A 445 -21.76 -29.88 2.18
CA SER A 445 -21.00 -30.35 3.34
C SER A 445 -21.72 -31.42 4.15
N GLU A 446 -23.06 -31.45 4.07
CA GLU A 446 -23.91 -32.45 4.72
C GLU A 446 -24.97 -32.97 3.74
N PRO A 447 -25.42 -34.24 3.87
CA PRO A 447 -26.43 -34.82 2.98
C PRO A 447 -27.80 -34.13 3.06
N THR A 448 -28.15 -33.58 4.23
CA THR A 448 -29.41 -32.89 4.48
C THR A 448 -29.13 -31.45 4.88
N ARG A 449 -29.73 -30.48 4.16
CA ARG A 449 -29.58 -29.06 4.49
C ARG A 449 -30.06 -28.77 5.91
N PRO A 450 -29.21 -28.24 6.81
CA PRO A 450 -29.59 -27.97 8.19
C PRO A 450 -30.72 -26.94 8.29
N ALA A 451 -31.63 -27.13 9.25
CA ALA A 451 -32.81 -26.26 9.43
C ALA A 451 -32.47 -24.80 9.80
N TRP A 452 -31.27 -24.54 10.30
CA TRP A 452 -30.81 -23.17 10.64
C TRP A 452 -30.32 -22.38 9.42
N VAL A 453 -30.14 -23.03 8.27
CA VAL A 453 -29.69 -22.39 7.03
C VAL A 453 -30.89 -21.74 6.34
N PRO A 454 -30.89 -20.41 6.13
CA PRO A 454 -32.01 -19.74 5.49
C PRO A 454 -32.20 -20.20 4.04
N ALA A 455 -33.46 -20.32 3.61
CA ALA A 455 -33.81 -20.68 2.24
C ALA A 455 -33.71 -19.45 1.31
N GLY A 456 -33.38 -19.67 0.04
CA GLY A 456 -33.45 -18.64 -1.01
C GLY A 456 -32.48 -17.47 -0.87
N THR A 457 -31.41 -17.61 -0.08
CA THR A 457 -30.39 -16.56 0.08
C THR A 457 -29.39 -16.64 -1.08
N THR A 458 -29.25 -15.59 -1.87
CA THR A 458 -28.28 -15.54 -3.00
C THR A 458 -27.24 -14.44 -2.84
N SER A 459 -27.26 -13.73 -1.72
CA SER A 459 -26.38 -12.60 -1.43
C SER A 459 -25.70 -12.77 -0.07
N ALA A 460 -24.58 -12.08 0.11
CA ALA A 460 -23.87 -12.07 1.38
C ALA A 460 -24.68 -11.32 2.47
N LEU A 461 -25.49 -12.07 3.23
CA LEU A 461 -26.47 -11.55 4.19
C LEU A 461 -26.29 -12.18 5.57
N GLY A 462 -26.37 -11.35 6.59
CA GLY A 462 -26.28 -11.75 7.99
C GLY A 462 -27.58 -11.44 8.72
N SER A 463 -28.00 -12.35 9.60
CA SER A 463 -29.17 -12.16 10.45
C SER A 463 -28.89 -12.66 11.86
N CYS A 464 -29.54 -12.06 12.85
CA CYS A 464 -29.45 -12.50 14.23
C CYS A 464 -30.84 -12.60 14.85
N GLY A 465 -31.09 -13.68 15.57
CA GLY A 465 -32.26 -13.90 16.41
C GLY A 465 -31.88 -13.87 17.88
N LYS A 466 -32.80 -13.38 18.73
CA LYS A 466 -32.71 -13.57 20.18
C LYS A 466 -33.36 -14.91 20.54
N THR A 467 -32.69 -15.69 21.37
CA THR A 467 -33.20 -16.92 21.97
C THR A 467 -33.10 -16.82 23.49
N ALA A 468 -33.68 -17.78 24.21
CA ALA A 468 -33.52 -17.87 25.67
C ALA A 468 -32.03 -18.00 26.06
N ASP A 469 -31.23 -18.67 25.23
CA ASP A 469 -29.81 -18.97 25.48
C ASP A 469 -28.86 -17.84 25.08
N GLY A 470 -29.37 -16.79 24.42
CA GLY A 470 -28.58 -15.63 23.99
C GLY A 470 -28.84 -15.21 22.56
N LEU A 471 -27.79 -14.78 21.86
CA LEU A 471 -27.84 -14.30 20.50
C LEU A 471 -27.39 -15.40 19.52
N VAL A 472 -28.23 -15.73 18.54
CA VAL A 472 -27.89 -16.68 17.48
C VAL A 472 -27.83 -15.92 16.16
N CYS A 473 -26.66 -15.92 15.52
CA CYS A 473 -26.41 -15.20 14.28
C CYS A 473 -26.00 -16.15 13.16
N VAL A 474 -26.55 -15.95 11.98
CA VAL A 474 -26.24 -16.71 10.77
C VAL A 474 -25.76 -15.74 9.71
N GLY A 475 -24.63 -16.06 9.09
CA GLY A 475 -24.11 -15.37 7.91
C GLY A 475 -24.10 -16.29 6.71
N ALA A 476 -24.56 -15.79 5.57
CA ALA A 476 -24.44 -16.42 4.26
C ALA A 476 -23.41 -15.66 3.42
N SER A 477 -22.62 -16.36 2.62
CA SER A 477 -21.75 -15.75 1.61
C SER A 477 -22.52 -15.40 0.33
N ALA A 478 -21.91 -14.58 -0.51
CA ALA A 478 -22.27 -14.56 -1.92
C ALA A 478 -21.77 -15.86 -2.58
N PRO A 479 -22.31 -16.25 -3.74
CA PRO A 479 -21.76 -17.34 -4.54
C PRO A 479 -20.30 -17.03 -4.90
N SER A 480 -19.42 -18.01 -4.79
CA SER A 480 -17.99 -17.87 -5.07
C SER A 480 -17.47 -19.07 -5.86
N PRO A 481 -16.59 -18.88 -6.84
CA PRO A 481 -15.92 -20.01 -7.51
C PRO A 481 -14.92 -20.74 -6.58
N VAL A 482 -14.56 -20.13 -5.44
CA VAL A 482 -13.63 -20.68 -4.44
C VAL A 482 -14.38 -20.95 -3.14
N GLN A 483 -14.38 -22.21 -2.71
CA GLN A 483 -15.07 -22.67 -1.49
C GLN A 483 -14.56 -21.97 -0.22
N ASP A 484 -13.24 -21.82 -0.07
CA ASP A 484 -12.65 -21.21 1.12
C ASP A 484 -13.06 -19.73 1.24
N ASP A 485 -13.10 -18.99 0.12
CA ASP A 485 -13.57 -17.61 0.09
C ASP A 485 -15.03 -17.50 0.54
N ALA A 486 -15.90 -18.43 0.11
CA ALA A 486 -17.29 -18.49 0.56
C ALA A 486 -17.37 -18.74 2.08
N ILE A 487 -16.59 -19.70 2.59
CA ILE A 487 -16.59 -20.04 4.02
C ILE A 487 -16.09 -18.86 4.87
N GLU A 488 -15.01 -18.19 4.45
CA GLU A 488 -14.50 -16.99 5.13
C GLU A 488 -15.51 -15.85 5.10
N GLU A 489 -16.12 -15.57 3.93
CA GLU A 489 -17.12 -14.52 3.80
C GLU A 489 -18.34 -14.80 4.69
N ALA A 490 -18.86 -16.03 4.69
CA ALA A 490 -19.98 -16.42 5.55
C ALA A 490 -19.69 -16.21 7.05
N ARG A 491 -18.45 -16.51 7.47
CA ARG A 491 -17.99 -16.28 8.85
C ARG A 491 -18.01 -14.78 9.18
N ASP A 492 -17.39 -13.97 8.32
CA ASP A 492 -17.25 -12.53 8.56
C ASP A 492 -18.60 -11.82 8.52
N VAL A 493 -19.52 -12.25 7.64
CA VAL A 493 -20.91 -11.80 7.60
C VAL A 493 -21.65 -12.11 8.90
N ALA A 494 -21.45 -13.30 9.46
CA ALA A 494 -22.10 -13.69 10.72
C ALA A 494 -21.58 -12.87 11.91
N LEU A 495 -20.27 -12.59 11.96
CA LEU A 495 -19.65 -11.77 13.00
C LEU A 495 -20.03 -10.28 12.87
N ASP A 496 -20.16 -9.75 11.66
CA ASP A 496 -20.76 -8.42 11.42
C ASP A 496 -22.19 -8.36 11.95
N ALA A 497 -22.98 -9.41 11.73
CA ALA A 497 -24.34 -9.50 12.26
C ALA A 497 -24.36 -9.51 13.80
N VAL A 498 -23.42 -10.23 14.45
CA VAL A 498 -23.26 -10.19 15.92
C VAL A 498 -22.99 -8.76 16.39
N ALA A 499 -22.02 -8.06 15.78
CA ALA A 499 -21.68 -6.69 16.15
C ALA A 499 -22.87 -5.72 15.94
N GLN A 500 -23.60 -5.87 14.83
CA GLN A 500 -24.79 -5.08 14.55
C GLN A 500 -25.90 -5.33 15.58
N ALA A 501 -26.16 -6.59 15.94
CA ALA A 501 -27.15 -6.93 16.94
C ALA A 501 -26.80 -6.39 18.34
N LEU A 502 -25.51 -6.34 18.69
CA LEU A 502 -25.06 -5.69 19.93
C LEU A 502 -25.31 -4.18 19.88
N ALA A 503 -24.96 -3.52 18.77
CA ALA A 503 -25.16 -2.08 18.60
C ALA A 503 -26.63 -1.65 18.70
N GLU A 504 -27.55 -2.45 18.16
CA GLU A 504 -29.00 -2.20 18.21
C GLU A 504 -29.58 -2.30 19.62
N ARG A 505 -28.90 -3.01 20.53
CA ARG A 505 -29.30 -3.14 21.94
C ARG A 505 -28.78 -2.01 22.81
N MET A 506 -27.84 -1.22 22.30
CA MET A 506 -27.29 -0.06 22.98
C MET A 506 -28.09 1.17 22.56
N THR A 507 -28.86 1.76 23.47
CA THR A 507 -29.79 2.86 23.16
C THR A 507 -29.43 4.20 23.80
N ALA A 508 -28.39 4.23 24.63
CA ALA A 508 -27.94 5.43 25.34
C ALA A 508 -27.58 6.58 24.37
N ASP A 509 -27.81 7.83 24.80
CA ASP A 509 -27.58 9.01 23.96
C ASP A 509 -26.09 9.16 23.59
N ALA A 510 -25.21 8.97 24.57
CA ALA A 510 -23.76 8.90 24.42
C ALA A 510 -23.32 7.88 23.34
N TRP A 511 -24.03 6.75 23.28
CA TRP A 511 -23.76 5.71 22.30
C TRP A 511 -24.14 6.10 20.87
N ARG A 512 -25.21 6.89 20.68
CA ARG A 512 -25.61 7.35 19.34
C ARG A 512 -24.55 8.24 18.70
N ASN A 513 -23.85 9.06 19.50
CA ASN A 513 -22.73 9.86 19.03
C ASN A 513 -21.53 8.99 18.59
N ALA A 514 -21.22 7.92 19.34
CA ALA A 514 -20.20 6.95 18.93
C ALA A 514 -20.59 6.25 17.62
N ALA A 515 -21.85 5.82 17.51
CA ALA A 515 -22.35 5.13 16.33
C ALA A 515 -22.29 5.99 15.06
N ALA A 516 -22.47 7.31 15.18
CA ALA A 516 -22.36 8.23 14.04
C ALA A 516 -21.01 8.13 13.31
N VAL A 517 -19.94 7.67 13.98
CA VAL A 517 -18.63 7.44 13.37
C VAL A 517 -18.74 6.52 12.15
N TRP A 518 -19.50 5.43 12.20
CA TRP A 518 -19.53 4.41 11.15
C TRP A 518 -20.87 4.27 10.43
N GLN A 519 -21.99 4.68 11.05
CA GLN A 519 -23.34 4.37 10.55
C GLN A 519 -23.59 4.91 9.14
N ALA A 520 -23.16 6.14 8.85
CA ALA A 520 -23.30 6.74 7.52
C ALA A 520 -22.52 5.97 6.46
N THR A 521 -21.25 5.65 6.74
CA THR A 521 -20.39 4.89 5.82
C THR A 521 -20.88 3.47 5.60
N ARG A 522 -21.33 2.79 6.67
CA ARG A 522 -21.94 1.45 6.58
C ARG A 522 -23.17 1.46 5.68
N THR A 523 -24.07 2.42 5.91
CA THR A 523 -25.30 2.57 5.13
C THR A 523 -24.98 2.85 3.66
N ALA A 524 -24.02 3.75 3.38
CA ALA A 524 -23.61 4.06 2.02
C ALA A 524 -23.00 2.85 1.28
N LYS A 525 -22.11 2.09 1.93
CA LYS A 525 -21.48 0.90 1.33
C LYS A 525 -22.49 -0.21 1.05
N LEU A 526 -23.42 -0.46 1.97
CA LEU A 526 -24.48 -1.44 1.78
C LEU A 526 -25.46 -1.00 0.68
N ALA A 527 -25.86 0.28 0.66
CA ALA A 527 -26.71 0.83 -0.39
C ALA A 527 -26.05 0.79 -1.76
N ALA A 528 -24.73 1.01 -1.85
CA ALA A 528 -23.97 0.89 -3.10
C ALA A 528 -23.94 -0.55 -3.62
N LEU A 529 -23.81 -1.54 -2.73
CA LEU A 529 -23.88 -2.95 -3.09
C LEU A 529 -25.31 -3.37 -3.48
N GLU A 530 -26.33 -2.87 -2.80
CA GLU A 530 -27.74 -3.13 -3.14
C GLU A 530 -28.11 -2.51 -4.49
N ALA A 531 -27.64 -1.29 -4.77
CA ALA A 531 -27.89 -0.61 -6.04
C ALA A 531 -27.21 -1.29 -7.23
N ASN A 532 -26.04 -1.89 -7.02
CA ASN A 532 -25.35 -2.67 -8.04
C ASN A 532 -24.66 -3.92 -7.44
N PRO A 533 -25.40 -5.05 -7.33
CA PRO A 533 -24.86 -6.29 -6.78
C PRO A 533 -23.68 -6.86 -7.57
N GLU A 534 -23.51 -6.48 -8.85
CA GLU A 534 -22.41 -6.88 -9.73
C GLU A 534 -21.15 -6.02 -9.61
N SER A 535 -21.20 -4.92 -8.85
CA SER A 535 -20.05 -4.03 -8.67
C SER A 535 -18.92 -4.72 -7.91
N SER A 536 -17.81 -5.02 -8.61
CA SER A 536 -16.61 -5.57 -7.99
C SER A 536 -16.03 -4.66 -6.89
N GLN A 537 -16.16 -3.34 -7.05
CA GLN A 537 -15.75 -2.37 -6.04
C GLN A 537 -16.64 -2.46 -4.78
N ALA A 538 -17.96 -2.39 -4.93
CA ALA A 538 -18.87 -2.41 -3.78
C ALA A 538 -18.78 -3.74 -3.01
N ARG A 539 -18.65 -4.86 -3.74
CA ARG A 539 -18.37 -6.19 -3.14
C ARG A 539 -17.08 -6.19 -2.32
N ARG A 540 -15.98 -5.66 -2.87
CA ARG A 540 -14.68 -5.59 -2.16
C ARG A 540 -14.76 -4.71 -0.91
N GLU A 541 -15.38 -3.53 -1.01
CA GLU A 541 -15.49 -2.59 0.11
C GLU A 541 -16.34 -3.15 1.27
N VAL A 542 -17.45 -3.83 0.95
CA VAL A 542 -18.29 -4.52 1.94
C VAL A 542 -17.55 -5.71 2.57
N ARG A 543 -16.86 -6.53 1.77
CA ARG A 543 -16.04 -7.65 2.28
C ARG A 543 -14.93 -7.18 3.21
N GLN A 544 -14.17 -6.16 2.82
CA GLN A 544 -13.10 -5.60 3.64
C GLN A 544 -13.66 -5.03 4.96
N ALA A 545 -14.76 -4.28 4.90
CA ALA A 545 -15.42 -3.76 6.08
C ALA A 545 -15.85 -4.88 7.05
N ARG A 546 -16.57 -5.90 6.56
CA ARG A 546 -17.02 -7.04 7.40
C ARG A 546 -15.85 -7.81 8.02
N ARG A 547 -14.76 -8.01 7.26
CA ARG A 547 -13.54 -8.63 7.77
C ARG A 547 -12.89 -7.81 8.88
N ALA A 548 -12.86 -6.49 8.75
CA ALA A 548 -12.37 -5.60 9.79
C ALA A 548 -13.25 -5.65 11.05
N VAL A 549 -14.59 -5.64 10.88
CA VAL A 549 -15.54 -5.81 12.00
C VAL A 549 -15.34 -7.14 12.70
N ALA A 550 -15.22 -8.25 11.96
CA ALA A 550 -14.98 -9.58 12.52
C ALA A 550 -13.68 -9.62 13.33
N SER A 551 -12.60 -9.05 12.78
CA SER A 551 -11.30 -8.99 13.44
C SER A 551 -11.35 -8.17 14.73
N LEU A 552 -11.98 -6.98 14.69
CA LEU A 552 -12.17 -6.12 15.85
C LEU A 552 -13.03 -6.79 16.92
N LEU A 553 -14.18 -7.37 16.55
CA LEU A 553 -15.07 -8.05 17.49
C LEU A 553 -14.33 -9.18 18.23
N LEU A 554 -13.57 -10.01 17.51
CA LEU A 554 -12.82 -11.10 18.15
C LEU A 554 -11.70 -10.58 19.05
N ALA A 555 -11.04 -9.47 18.68
CA ALA A 555 -9.98 -8.87 19.48
C ALA A 555 -10.50 -8.19 20.75
N SER A 556 -11.66 -7.51 20.69
CA SER A 556 -12.19 -6.72 21.80
C SER A 556 -13.26 -7.43 22.63
N ALA A 557 -13.79 -8.57 22.19
CA ALA A 557 -14.81 -9.32 22.95
C ALA A 557 -14.28 -10.02 24.22
N GLY A 558 -12.97 -10.02 24.49
CA GLY A 558 -12.41 -10.67 25.68
C GLY A 558 -12.74 -12.17 25.78
N GLY A 559 -12.86 -12.85 24.63
CA GLY A 559 -13.26 -14.27 24.55
C GLY A 559 -14.75 -14.54 24.69
N ALA A 560 -15.60 -13.51 24.84
CA ALA A 560 -17.05 -13.66 24.90
C ALA A 560 -17.68 -14.11 23.56
N VAL A 561 -17.00 -13.87 22.45
CA VAL A 561 -17.34 -14.37 21.11
C VAL A 561 -16.25 -15.35 20.67
N SER A 562 -16.66 -16.57 20.32
CA SER A 562 -15.74 -17.60 19.83
C SER A 562 -15.18 -17.23 18.45
N PRO A 563 -13.89 -17.48 18.14
CA PRO A 563 -13.34 -17.32 16.80
C PRO A 563 -13.85 -18.41 15.84
N THR A 564 -14.27 -19.56 16.36
CA THR A 564 -14.86 -20.64 15.58
C THR A 564 -16.39 -20.59 15.64
N PRO A 565 -17.09 -20.69 14.50
CA PRO A 565 -18.54 -20.76 14.49
C PRO A 565 -19.04 -22.05 15.15
N SER A 566 -20.22 -21.98 15.73
CA SER A 566 -20.95 -23.11 16.32
C SER A 566 -21.40 -24.15 15.30
N ALA A 567 -21.57 -23.75 14.03
CA ALA A 567 -21.86 -24.63 12.91
C ALA A 567 -21.44 -23.97 11.59
N ARG A 568 -21.10 -24.79 10.59
CA ARG A 568 -20.84 -24.36 9.20
C ARG A 568 -21.60 -25.28 8.26
N TYR A 569 -21.97 -24.75 7.11
CA TYR A 569 -22.59 -25.53 6.03
C TYR A 569 -22.26 -24.88 4.68
N TRP A 570 -22.06 -25.66 3.63
CA TRP A 570 -21.87 -25.13 2.28
C TRP A 570 -22.57 -25.99 1.22
N GLU A 571 -22.94 -25.36 0.11
CA GLU A 571 -23.57 -25.98 -1.06
C GLU A 571 -22.80 -25.55 -2.32
N GLU A 572 -22.43 -26.52 -3.17
CA GLU A 572 -21.95 -26.29 -4.53
C GLU A 572 -23.16 -26.28 -5.47
N HIS A 573 -23.27 -25.24 -6.28
CA HIS A 573 -24.28 -25.05 -7.31
C HIS A 573 -23.63 -25.06 -8.68
N THR A 574 -24.27 -25.71 -9.64
CA THR A 574 -23.88 -25.64 -11.06
C THR A 574 -24.92 -24.86 -11.84
N ASN A 575 -24.51 -23.76 -12.47
CA ASN A 575 -25.32 -22.92 -13.35
C ASN A 575 -24.70 -22.85 -14.77
N GLN A 576 -25.19 -21.95 -15.63
CA GLN A 576 -24.66 -21.78 -16.99
C GLN A 576 -23.24 -21.19 -17.02
N ASP A 577 -22.86 -20.47 -15.98
CA ASP A 577 -21.58 -19.74 -15.85
C ASP A 577 -20.49 -20.58 -15.16
N GLY A 578 -20.85 -21.72 -14.56
CA GLY A 578 -19.92 -22.68 -14.00
C GLY A 578 -20.37 -23.24 -12.65
N LYS A 579 -19.38 -23.65 -11.85
CA LYS A 579 -19.57 -24.11 -10.47
C LYS A 579 -19.33 -22.95 -9.51
N GLU A 580 -20.28 -22.73 -8.61
CA GLU A 580 -20.17 -21.75 -7.54
C GLU A 580 -20.52 -22.40 -6.20
N VAL A 581 -19.86 -21.95 -5.14
CA VAL A 581 -20.08 -22.41 -3.77
C VAL A 581 -20.69 -21.28 -2.96
N GLN A 582 -21.74 -21.60 -2.21
CA GLN A 582 -22.28 -20.75 -1.18
C GLN A 582 -22.08 -21.39 0.18
N ALA A 583 -21.62 -20.61 1.16
CA ALA A 583 -21.39 -21.08 2.51
C ALA A 583 -22.21 -20.30 3.54
N PHE A 584 -22.38 -20.93 4.70
CA PHE A 584 -23.16 -20.46 5.83
C PHE A 584 -22.38 -20.72 7.12
N SER A 585 -22.36 -19.73 8.02
CA SER A 585 -21.76 -19.85 9.34
C SER A 585 -22.73 -19.42 10.43
N ARG A 586 -22.81 -20.20 11.51
CA ARG A 586 -23.65 -19.90 12.67
C ARG A 586 -22.80 -19.59 13.90
N PHE A 587 -23.05 -18.46 14.55
CA PHE A 587 -22.49 -18.11 15.85
C PHE A 587 -23.57 -18.08 16.92
N VAL A 588 -23.21 -18.52 18.12
CA VAL A 588 -24.04 -18.42 19.32
C VAL A 588 -23.23 -17.64 20.35
N VAL A 589 -23.77 -16.53 20.82
CA VAL A 589 -23.22 -15.73 21.91
C VAL A 589 -24.13 -15.91 23.12
N PRO A 590 -23.67 -16.55 24.20
CA PRO A 590 -24.48 -16.81 25.39
C PRO A 590 -25.06 -15.52 25.98
N ALA A 591 -26.24 -15.58 26.61
CA ALA A 591 -26.88 -14.40 27.20
C ALA A 591 -25.97 -13.62 28.16
N ALA A 592 -25.26 -14.30 29.07
CA ALA A 592 -24.29 -13.68 29.98
C ALA A 592 -23.07 -13.07 29.25
N ALA A 593 -22.70 -13.59 28.08
CA ALA A 593 -21.66 -12.99 27.25
C ALA A 593 -22.17 -11.72 26.55
N VAL A 594 -23.43 -11.73 26.08
CA VAL A 594 -24.08 -10.54 25.52
C VAL A 594 -24.13 -9.40 26.55
N GLU A 595 -24.57 -9.68 27.78
CA GLU A 595 -24.65 -8.67 28.84
C GLU A 595 -23.28 -8.05 29.14
N ARG A 596 -22.24 -8.87 29.31
CA ARG A 596 -20.86 -8.39 29.52
C ARG A 596 -20.34 -7.53 28.37
N LEU A 597 -20.67 -7.91 27.13
CA LEU A 597 -20.27 -7.12 25.95
C LEU A 597 -20.98 -5.76 25.91
N LEU A 598 -22.28 -5.73 26.23
CA LEU A 598 -23.04 -4.48 26.28
C LEU A 598 -22.51 -3.55 27.37
N GLU A 599 -22.14 -4.08 28.53
CA GLU A 599 -21.51 -3.32 29.62
C GLU A 599 -20.13 -2.79 29.19
N SER A 600 -19.28 -3.67 28.63
CA SER A 600 -17.93 -3.31 28.20
C SER A 600 -17.90 -2.25 27.09
N TYR A 601 -18.74 -2.40 26.06
CA TYR A 601 -18.81 -1.41 24.97
C TYR A 601 -19.59 -0.15 25.36
N GLY A 602 -20.55 -0.27 26.27
CA GLY A 602 -21.36 0.84 26.74
C GLY A 602 -20.66 1.71 27.80
N GLY A 603 -19.60 1.20 28.42
CA GLY A 603 -18.81 1.93 29.40
C GLY A 603 -18.17 3.20 28.82
N SER A 604 -18.35 4.31 29.52
CA SER A 604 -17.69 5.58 29.25
C SER A 604 -16.75 5.97 30.39
N ALA A 605 -15.71 6.75 30.07
CA ALA A 605 -14.83 7.35 31.06
C ALA A 605 -14.59 8.82 30.73
N ASP A 606 -14.41 9.65 31.75
CA ASP A 606 -13.98 11.04 31.58
C ASP A 606 -12.46 11.12 31.66
N VAL A 607 -11.84 11.58 30.58
CA VAL A 607 -10.39 11.68 30.43
C VAL A 607 -10.01 13.07 29.92
N ALA A 608 -9.29 13.83 30.75
CA ALA A 608 -8.77 15.17 30.40
C ALA A 608 -9.82 16.15 29.82
N GLY A 609 -11.05 16.10 30.36
CA GLY A 609 -12.16 16.95 29.92
C GLY A 609 -12.96 16.40 28.73
N ALA A 610 -12.70 15.17 28.29
CA ALA A 610 -13.47 14.49 27.26
C ALA A 610 -14.16 13.24 27.83
N THR A 611 -15.40 12.99 27.43
CA THR A 611 -16.03 11.69 27.66
C THR A 611 -15.68 10.77 26.49
N VAL A 612 -15.10 9.61 26.82
CA VAL A 612 -14.64 8.62 25.84
C VAL A 612 -15.32 7.28 26.08
N VAL A 613 -15.53 6.53 24.99
CA VAL A 613 -16.03 5.14 25.03
C VAL A 613 -15.05 4.19 24.35
N ASN A 614 -15.19 2.90 24.65
CA ASN A 614 -14.38 1.88 23.99
C ASN A 614 -14.66 1.87 22.49
N LEU A 615 -13.63 1.51 21.72
CA LEU A 615 -13.81 1.26 20.29
C LEU A 615 -14.83 0.13 20.10
N PHE A 616 -15.80 0.37 19.23
CA PHE A 616 -16.78 -0.64 18.86
C PHE A 616 -16.48 -1.28 17.51
N PRO A 617 -16.69 -2.61 17.34
CA PRO A 617 -16.26 -3.32 16.13
C PRO A 617 -16.78 -2.76 14.81
N LEU A 618 -18.00 -2.20 14.77
CA LEU A 618 -18.56 -1.63 13.55
C LEU A 618 -17.79 -0.42 13.00
N VAL A 619 -16.84 0.15 13.75
CA VAL A 619 -15.94 1.17 13.20
C VAL A 619 -15.14 0.67 11.99
N GLY A 620 -14.92 -0.66 11.87
CA GLY A 620 -14.29 -1.28 10.70
C GLY A 620 -15.00 -0.98 9.38
N TRP A 621 -16.29 -0.59 9.41
CA TRP A 621 -17.01 -0.12 8.22
C TRP A 621 -16.43 1.17 7.63
N ARG A 622 -15.87 2.03 8.49
CA ARG A 622 -15.25 3.29 8.07
C ARG A 622 -13.73 3.21 8.06
N TYR A 623 -13.14 2.58 9.08
CA TYR A 623 -11.69 2.51 9.27
C TYR A 623 -11.22 1.04 9.32
N PRO A 624 -11.07 0.37 8.16
CA PRO A 624 -10.75 -1.07 8.12
C PRO A 624 -9.36 -1.40 8.69
N GLU A 625 -8.45 -0.44 8.72
CA GLU A 625 -7.07 -0.60 9.22
C GLU A 625 -6.94 -0.34 10.74
N VAL A 626 -8.00 0.16 11.39
CA VAL A 626 -7.97 0.43 12.83
C VAL A 626 -8.11 -0.87 13.61
N THR A 627 -7.23 -1.07 14.60
CA THR A 627 -7.19 -2.29 15.43
C THR A 627 -7.43 -2.03 16.93
N HIS A 628 -7.36 -0.78 17.36
CA HIS A 628 -7.47 -0.36 18.76
C HIS A 628 -7.86 1.12 18.83
N GLY A 629 -8.24 1.60 20.01
CA GLY A 629 -8.47 3.02 20.27
C GLY A 629 -9.60 3.28 21.27
N ALA A 630 -9.82 4.56 21.56
CA ALA A 630 -11.00 5.04 22.28
C ALA A 630 -11.67 6.18 21.50
N ILE A 631 -13.00 6.18 21.44
CA ILE A 631 -13.79 7.15 20.69
C ILE A 631 -14.14 8.32 21.62
N VAL A 632 -13.84 9.55 21.21
CA VAL A 632 -14.30 10.76 21.89
C VAL A 632 -15.75 11.02 21.53
N ILE A 633 -16.66 11.03 22.51
CA ILE A 633 -18.11 11.20 22.27
C ILE A 633 -18.68 12.50 22.79
N SER A 634 -17.97 13.16 23.70
CA SER A 634 -18.26 14.52 24.15
C SER A 634 -16.96 15.20 24.57
N LEU A 635 -16.85 16.50 24.31
CA LEU A 635 -15.65 17.27 24.59
C LEU A 635 -15.96 18.56 25.36
N GLY A 636 -15.54 18.60 26.62
CA GLY A 636 -15.59 19.78 27.49
C GLY A 636 -14.37 20.70 27.32
N ALA A 637 -14.28 21.70 28.19
CA ALA A 637 -13.07 22.51 28.31
C ALA A 637 -11.92 21.64 28.86
N GLY A 638 -10.80 21.58 28.17
CA GLY A 638 -9.67 20.74 28.56
C GLY A 638 -8.63 20.60 27.46
N ARG A 639 -7.50 19.99 27.80
CA ARG A 639 -6.31 19.92 26.95
C ARG A 639 -6.55 19.19 25.63
N LEU A 640 -7.43 18.19 25.59
CA LEU A 640 -7.79 17.50 24.35
C LEU A 640 -8.44 18.45 23.34
N LYS A 641 -9.28 19.37 23.81
CA LYS A 641 -9.87 20.42 22.96
C LYS A 641 -8.84 21.44 22.50
N GLU A 642 -7.93 21.84 23.39
CA GLU A 642 -6.82 22.75 23.07
C GLU A 642 -5.86 22.15 22.02
N LEU A 643 -5.65 20.84 22.07
CA LEU A 643 -4.89 20.06 21.09
C LEU A 643 -5.55 19.97 19.72
N GLY A 644 -6.83 20.33 19.58
CA GLY A 644 -7.59 20.20 18.33
C GLY A 644 -8.24 18.83 18.12
N VAL A 645 -8.33 17.99 19.16
CA VAL A 645 -9.16 16.78 19.12
C VAL A 645 -10.63 17.19 19.11
N ALA A 646 -11.45 16.51 18.31
CA ALA A 646 -12.88 16.75 18.20
C ALA A 646 -13.70 15.52 18.61
N GLU A 647 -15.01 15.70 18.76
CA GLU A 647 -15.94 14.57 18.90
C GLU A 647 -15.84 13.65 17.68
N GLN A 648 -16.14 12.36 17.88
CA GLN A 648 -16.06 11.28 16.90
C GLN A 648 -14.64 10.90 16.46
N PHE A 649 -13.60 11.56 16.99
CA PHE A 649 -12.22 11.17 16.75
C PHE A 649 -11.86 9.94 17.58
N LEU A 650 -11.01 9.08 17.02
CA LEU A 650 -10.48 7.91 17.73
C LEU A 650 -9.04 8.17 18.14
N VAL A 651 -8.78 8.20 19.44
CA VAL A 651 -7.41 8.26 19.97
C VAL A 651 -6.81 6.87 19.92
N LEU A 652 -5.79 6.68 19.07
CA LEU A 652 -5.10 5.42 18.85
C LEU A 652 -3.88 5.28 19.75
N GLU A 653 -3.12 6.36 19.93
CA GLU A 653 -1.89 6.34 20.72
C GLU A 653 -1.68 7.63 21.53
N VAL A 654 -0.98 7.50 22.65
CA VAL A 654 -0.50 8.61 23.48
C VAL A 654 1.01 8.46 23.66
N GLY A 655 1.80 9.42 23.18
CA GLY A 655 3.26 9.39 23.28
C GLY A 655 3.89 8.14 22.64
N GLY A 656 3.29 7.63 21.55
CA GLY A 656 3.69 6.38 20.87
C GLY A 656 3.26 5.09 21.59
N ARG A 657 2.47 5.17 22.67
CA ARG A 657 1.91 4.00 23.38
C ARG A 657 0.47 3.77 22.93
N LYS A 658 0.14 2.53 22.56
CA LYS A 658 -1.19 2.13 22.09
C LYS A 658 -2.28 2.30 23.15
N VAL A 659 -3.40 2.88 22.74
CA VAL A 659 -4.64 3.01 23.50
C VAL A 659 -5.54 1.83 23.15
N THR A 660 -5.62 0.84 24.04
CA THR A 660 -6.45 -0.37 23.84
C THR A 660 -7.92 -0.17 24.20
N GLY A 661 -8.27 0.96 24.82
CA GLY A 661 -9.63 1.29 25.28
C GLY A 661 -9.64 2.46 26.25
N THR A 662 -10.79 2.74 26.86
CA THR A 662 -11.02 3.88 27.77
C THR A 662 -10.09 3.87 28.97
N GLU A 663 -9.94 2.72 29.66
CA GLU A 663 -9.06 2.58 30.82
C GLU A 663 -7.60 2.88 30.47
N SER A 664 -7.15 2.39 29.31
CA SER A 664 -5.79 2.65 28.85
C SER A 664 -5.57 4.13 28.53
N LEU A 665 -6.54 4.81 27.92
CA LEU A 665 -6.46 6.25 27.65
C LEU A 665 -6.45 7.06 28.96
N ALA A 666 -7.34 6.70 29.88
CA ALA A 666 -7.45 7.32 31.20
C ALA A 666 -6.16 7.20 32.03
N ARG A 667 -5.38 6.15 31.81
CA ARG A 667 -4.06 5.96 32.43
C ARG A 667 -2.95 6.66 31.66
N LEU A 668 -2.85 6.42 30.35
CA LEU A 668 -1.72 6.84 29.52
C LEU A 668 -1.61 8.35 29.38
N LEU A 669 -2.74 9.05 29.21
CA LEU A 669 -2.74 10.48 28.95
C LEU A 669 -2.27 11.30 30.17
N PRO A 670 -2.79 11.07 31.40
CA PRO A 670 -2.28 11.75 32.58
C PRO A 670 -0.82 11.39 32.91
N GLU A 671 -0.43 10.13 32.73
CA GLU A 671 0.97 9.68 32.92
C GLU A 671 1.93 10.47 32.01
N GLU A 672 1.58 10.55 30.72
CA GLU A 672 2.41 11.23 29.73
C GLU A 672 2.50 12.73 29.99
N ILE A 673 1.37 13.37 30.31
CA ILE A 673 1.35 14.79 30.69
C ILE A 673 2.23 15.03 31.93
N SER A 674 2.12 14.20 32.96
CA SER A 674 2.90 14.35 34.19
C SER A 674 4.40 14.18 33.94
N ARG A 675 4.77 13.21 33.09
CA ARG A 675 6.15 13.00 32.64
C ARG A 675 6.69 14.24 31.94
N LEU A 676 5.95 14.78 30.98
CA LEU A 676 6.36 15.95 30.21
C LEU A 676 6.37 17.24 31.05
N GLN A 677 5.53 17.36 32.07
CA GLN A 677 5.62 18.47 33.04
C GLN A 677 6.91 18.43 33.86
N ALA A 678 7.50 17.26 34.10
CA ALA A 678 8.76 17.13 34.85
C ALA A 678 10.00 17.45 34.01
N SER A 679 10.00 17.08 32.72
CA SER A 679 11.17 17.25 31.83
C SER A 679 11.04 18.42 30.85
N GLY A 680 9.82 18.90 30.58
CA GLY A 680 9.48 19.60 29.34
C GLY A 680 9.41 18.64 28.15
N GLY A 681 8.65 18.98 27.12
CA GLY A 681 8.63 18.25 25.85
C GLY A 681 7.31 18.31 25.10
N THR A 682 7.18 17.52 24.04
CA THR A 682 5.99 17.50 23.18
C THR A 682 5.07 16.34 23.55
N LEU A 683 3.83 16.64 23.92
CA LEU A 683 2.75 15.65 23.97
C LEU A 683 2.30 15.35 22.55
N GLU A 684 2.27 14.08 22.19
CA GLU A 684 1.86 13.61 20.86
C GLU A 684 0.73 12.59 20.97
N LEU A 685 -0.37 12.82 20.26
CA LEU A 685 -1.49 11.89 20.13
C LEU A 685 -1.63 11.43 18.68
N THR A 686 -1.67 10.12 18.45
CA THR A 686 -2.05 9.56 17.14
C THR A 686 -3.55 9.36 17.13
N VAL A 687 -4.25 10.02 16.21
CA VAL A 687 -5.71 10.08 16.19
C VAL A 687 -6.25 9.79 14.80
N GLN A 688 -7.17 8.85 14.67
CA GLN A 688 -7.92 8.63 13.44
C GLN A 688 -9.03 9.69 13.34
N ALA A 689 -8.87 10.58 12.35
CA ALA A 689 -9.76 11.72 12.11
C ALA A 689 -10.19 11.77 10.64
N GLY A 690 -11.49 11.57 10.38
CA GLY A 690 -12.04 11.48 9.04
C GLY A 690 -11.48 10.29 8.24
N ASP A 691 -11.65 10.31 6.92
CA ASP A 691 -11.42 9.14 6.04
C ASP A 691 -9.97 9.00 5.55
N GLY A 692 -9.06 9.87 6.01
CA GLY A 692 -7.63 9.82 5.67
C GLY A 692 -6.81 8.94 6.63
N ALA A 693 -5.48 8.97 6.50
CA ALA A 693 -4.59 8.33 7.45
C ALA A 693 -4.70 8.98 8.85
N ALA A 694 -4.39 8.20 9.90
CA ALA A 694 -4.30 8.71 11.25
C ALA A 694 -3.33 9.90 11.33
N ARG A 695 -3.74 10.94 12.05
CA ARG A 695 -3.02 12.21 12.16
C ARG A 695 -2.36 12.30 13.52
N SER A 696 -1.24 13.00 13.58
CA SER A 696 -0.56 13.31 14.84
C SER A 696 -0.97 14.70 15.33
N PHE A 697 -1.44 14.80 16.57
CA PHE A 697 -1.78 16.04 17.26
C PHE A 697 -0.72 16.30 18.34
N LYS A 698 -0.10 17.49 18.30
CA LYS A 698 1.06 17.82 19.14
C LYS A 698 0.83 19.09 19.96
N ASP A 699 1.21 19.05 21.23
CA ASP A 699 1.19 20.21 22.14
C ASP A 699 2.49 20.29 22.94
N GLN A 700 2.98 21.50 23.19
CA GLN A 700 4.21 21.73 23.96
C GLN A 700 3.87 21.83 25.45
N ILE A 701 4.45 20.92 26.23
CA ILE A 701 4.32 20.91 27.68
C ILE A 701 5.57 21.56 28.27
N ALA A 702 5.40 22.75 28.85
CA ALA A 702 6.46 23.42 29.58
C ALA A 702 6.85 22.65 30.84
N LYS A 703 8.15 22.58 31.12
CA LYS A 703 8.67 22.05 32.38
C LYS A 703 8.17 22.90 33.54
N LYS A 704 7.50 22.28 34.51
CA LYS A 704 7.04 22.94 35.73
C LYS A 704 8.27 23.39 36.53
N ALA A 705 8.36 24.69 36.84
CA ALA A 705 9.45 25.22 37.64
C ALA A 705 9.51 24.53 39.01
N ALA A 706 10.71 24.16 39.45
CA ALA A 706 10.91 23.65 40.80
C ALA A 706 10.45 24.71 41.81
N PRO A 707 9.75 24.34 42.90
CA PRO A 707 9.36 25.29 43.92
C PRO A 707 10.61 26.03 44.42
N ALA A 708 10.54 27.37 44.44
CA ALA A 708 11.64 28.20 44.90
C ALA A 708 12.02 27.82 46.33
N VAL A 709 13.26 27.37 46.53
CA VAL A 709 13.83 27.15 47.87
C VAL A 709 13.89 28.51 48.54
N ALA A 710 13.09 28.70 49.60
CA ALA A 710 13.11 29.91 50.41
C ALA A 710 14.51 30.09 51.01
N ARG A 711 15.20 31.18 50.62
CA ARG A 711 16.44 31.61 51.27
C ARG A 711 16.11 32.08 52.69
N PRO A 712 16.86 31.65 53.74
CA PRO A 712 16.69 32.21 55.07
C PRO A 712 17.04 33.70 55.05
N GLN A 713 16.15 34.54 55.57
CA GLN A 713 16.45 35.95 55.82
C GLN A 713 17.50 36.05 56.94
N GLY A 714 18.74 36.36 56.57
CA GLY A 714 19.78 36.80 57.51
C GLY A 714 19.50 38.23 57.96
N GLN A 715 18.94 38.37 59.17
CA GLN A 715 18.79 39.63 59.88
C GLN A 715 20.18 40.18 60.26
N GLY A 716 20.37 41.48 60.05
CA GLY A 716 21.66 42.15 60.10
C GLY A 716 22.29 42.32 61.49
N GLY A 717 23.51 42.85 61.47
CA GLY A 717 24.15 43.37 62.67
C GLY A 717 25.65 43.65 62.52
N GLY A 718 26.00 44.92 62.32
CA GLY A 718 27.13 45.55 63.02
C GLY A 718 28.54 45.48 62.41
N ASN A 719 29.02 46.65 61.96
CA ASN A 719 30.40 47.19 61.95
C ASN A 719 31.61 46.25 62.03
N PRO A 720 32.63 46.44 61.17
CA PRO A 720 34.00 46.03 61.46
C PRO A 720 34.79 47.20 62.08
N PRO A 721 35.74 46.91 62.99
CA PRO A 721 37.02 47.58 62.88
C PRO A 721 38.20 46.61 62.86
N SER A 722 39.09 46.91 61.92
CA SER A 722 40.54 46.95 62.06
C SER A 722 41.34 45.67 62.33
N THR A 723 42.36 45.53 61.47
CA THR A 723 43.71 44.96 61.71
C THR A 723 43.78 43.43 61.85
N THR A 724 44.71 42.69 61.26
CA THR A 724 45.99 42.97 60.58
C THR A 724 46.51 41.65 59.99
N ASN A 725 47.48 41.74 59.05
CA ASN A 725 48.57 40.77 58.77
C ASN A 725 48.21 39.53 57.89
N VAL A 726 48.89 39.14 56.79
CA VAL A 726 50.19 39.49 56.17
C VAL A 726 50.17 39.15 54.66
N ASN A 727 50.32 40.16 53.80
CA ASN A 727 51.42 40.44 52.85
C ASN A 727 52.25 39.37 52.05
N ILE A 728 52.33 39.64 50.73
CA ILE A 728 53.48 39.62 49.78
C ILE A 728 53.81 38.34 48.97
N TRP A 729 54.17 38.61 47.71
CA TRP A 729 54.91 37.86 46.67
C TRP A 729 54.01 37.30 45.55
N ASP A 730 53.76 38.10 44.51
CA ASP A 730 54.58 38.28 43.29
C ASP A 730 54.13 37.31 42.18
N ARG A 731 53.52 37.80 41.10
CA ARG A 731 54.13 38.31 39.86
C ARG A 731 54.66 37.18 38.96
N ALA A 732 53.97 37.07 37.81
CA ALA A 732 54.47 36.73 36.47
C ALA A 732 55.26 35.42 36.27
N GLY A 733 54.88 34.72 35.20
CA GLY A 733 55.78 33.80 34.51
C GLY A 733 55.05 32.54 34.07
N GLY A 734 54.67 32.51 32.80
CA GLY A 734 54.22 31.28 32.17
C GLY A 734 55.37 30.31 31.96
N ASP A 735 55.03 29.06 31.68
CA ASP A 735 55.75 28.32 30.65
C ASP A 735 54.82 27.29 29.99
N THR A 736 55.06 27.15 28.71
CA THR A 736 54.48 26.22 27.76
C THR A 736 55.21 24.89 27.77
N GLY A 737 54.49 23.78 27.56
CA GLY A 737 55.02 22.71 26.71
C GLY A 737 55.03 21.29 27.27
N ARG A 738 54.54 20.40 26.39
CA ARG A 738 54.85 18.97 26.17
C ARG A 738 54.23 17.91 27.09
N ASP A 739 53.27 17.21 26.49
CA ASP A 739 53.33 15.79 26.11
C ASP A 739 54.34 14.90 26.87
N ASP A 740 53.80 13.95 27.64
CA ASP A 740 54.28 12.56 27.65
C ASP A 740 53.08 11.60 27.75
N PRO A 741 52.90 10.70 26.77
CA PRO A 741 51.82 9.72 26.71
C PRO A 741 52.17 8.44 27.47
N THR A 742 51.37 8.07 28.46
CA THR A 742 51.12 6.67 28.89
C THR A 742 50.16 6.69 30.06
N GLN A 743 48.84 6.76 29.78
CA GLN A 743 47.76 6.08 30.52
C GLN A 743 46.56 5.90 29.61
#